data_AF-A0A846SLX2-F1
#
_entry.id   AF-A0A846SLX2-F1
#
_cell.length_a   1.000
_cell.length_b   1.000
_cell.length_c   1.000
_cell.angle_alpha   90.00
_cell.angle_beta   90.00
_cell.angle_gamma   90.00
#
_symmetry.space_group_name_H-M   'P 1'
#
loop_
_entity.id
_entity.type
_entity.pdbx_description
1 polymer ?
#
loop_
_entity_poly.entity_id
_entity_poly.type
_entity_poly.pdbx_seq_one_letter_code
_entity_poly.pdbx_strand_id
1 'polypeptide(L)'
;MDRTVGSGWGSSAVGAWRVTEGASSVTGDVALLASRKPGITARATVAGVSAADVDSRFSLSIPKLPVGGPLYLAQAVRVSGKDSYGVRVRVHPDGSAYVSVVRLTDLTGVQNLAERRLPLTVKNGTSLDVAFRVTGTNPVALSAKAWVSGAAEPSAWQVSHSDASSARLQKPGGYAFALYTSSGAKSAVPVGIDDIRATATGAPAPAPAPAPTRPPAPTPAPAPAPAPAPAPAPAPAPGPVTPATPAGVRGEPGARVPGSLSYDAPATAIYAAPAGSDGAAGTKNSPVKTIGAALRLVPNGGTIVLRGGTYHEQIVIPPQKKVTIQPASNEAVWLDGAKSVTGWKASGSTWVVDGWTTKLDSSPTYTKGAPDNTQAEWRFVNPERPMAAHPDQVWVAGVQLRQVATAAQVKAGTFFVDDAAKRLVIGTNPTGKPVEASVLTQALSIRSAGTAIRGIGVRRYATTVPEMGTVIAAAADVSLTDVTIRDNSTTGFYSWSPRTTLNRVSLIGNGLLGGGASQADGLKVTQMLSTGNNSEGFNHSPVSGAFKVTRTQKVTVSDSAFTANNGRGPWFDESVIDIAFTGNDVIGNTGHGVMVELSERAIVADNIIARNGDFGLFVLNSGNVKIWNNTFVGNANRNISIGQDARSASDPNAAGHDPRTRYAPLAPWTVRNTVVSNNVIAESAGNCLVCVQDYSLRFTGAQMVSSIDGNLYHRTAPGTPRWFSAWSRGAVSKDPTVADTLAAFTAATGHDRRSQFVEGASVVNGEFMLLATRASAGVPVPADIASVSRLPVNGASLGARQR
;
A
#
# COMPACT_ATOMS: atom_id res chain seq x y z
N MET A 1 5.59 -49.15 -26.89
CA MET A 1 6.71 -49.10 -27.87
C MET A 1 7.64 -48.13 -27.22
N ASP A 2 8.48 -48.62 -26.31
CA ASP A 2 8.98 -47.79 -25.21
C ASP A 2 10.12 -46.90 -25.68
N ARG A 3 9.78 -45.67 -26.07
CA ARG A 3 10.74 -44.70 -26.57
C ARG A 3 11.60 -44.21 -25.41
N THR A 4 12.92 -44.39 -25.53
CA THR A 4 13.92 -43.86 -24.59
C THR A 4 14.93 -43.03 -25.36
N VAL A 5 15.11 -41.76 -24.97
CA VAL A 5 16.05 -40.81 -25.59
C VAL A 5 16.83 -40.12 -24.48
N GLY A 6 18.17 -40.22 -24.51
CA GLY A 6 19.04 -39.70 -23.45
C GLY A 6 19.14 -38.16 -23.38
N SER A 7 18.74 -37.45 -24.44
CA SER A 7 18.72 -35.98 -24.48
C SER A 7 17.63 -35.45 -25.41
N GLY A 8 16.85 -34.50 -24.91
CA GLY A 8 15.74 -33.88 -25.64
C GLY A 8 14.48 -34.74 -25.66
N TRP A 9 13.41 -34.18 -26.22
CA TRP A 9 12.12 -34.88 -26.41
C TRP A 9 11.93 -35.44 -27.82
N GLY A 10 12.84 -35.12 -28.76
CA GLY A 10 12.77 -35.56 -30.15
C GLY A 10 11.58 -34.97 -30.92
N SER A 11 11.14 -35.67 -31.97
CA SER A 11 10.03 -35.23 -32.83
C SER A 11 8.68 -35.80 -32.41
N SER A 12 7.64 -35.02 -32.62
CA SER A 12 6.23 -35.42 -32.55
C SER A 12 5.60 -35.34 -33.95
N ALA A 13 4.36 -35.83 -34.10
CA ALA A 13 3.62 -35.77 -35.37
C ALA A 13 3.41 -34.34 -35.92
N VAL A 14 3.54 -33.32 -35.07
CA VAL A 14 3.30 -31.91 -35.42
C VAL A 14 4.56 -31.05 -35.43
N GLY A 15 5.73 -31.64 -35.16
CA GLY A 15 7.00 -30.93 -35.18
C GLY A 15 8.03 -31.43 -34.16
N ALA A 16 9.26 -30.94 -34.29
CA ALA A 16 10.36 -31.24 -33.39
C ALA A 16 10.28 -30.41 -32.10
N TRP A 17 10.42 -31.07 -30.95
CA TRP A 17 10.58 -30.40 -29.67
C TRP A 17 12.02 -29.94 -29.48
N ARG A 18 12.18 -28.69 -29.09
CA ARG A 18 13.46 -28.07 -28.75
C ARG A 18 13.47 -27.66 -27.30
N VAL A 19 14.42 -28.20 -26.54
CA VAL A 19 14.69 -27.77 -25.16
C VAL A 19 15.78 -26.72 -25.20
N THR A 20 15.48 -25.51 -24.71
CA THR A 20 16.38 -24.34 -24.82
C THR A 20 17.12 -24.04 -23.52
N GLU A 21 16.67 -24.60 -22.40
CA GLU A 21 17.28 -24.50 -21.07
C GLU A 21 16.81 -25.70 -20.23
N GLY A 22 17.64 -26.17 -19.30
CA GLY A 22 17.39 -27.34 -18.46
C GLY A 22 17.88 -28.68 -19.05
N ALA A 23 17.60 -29.75 -18.32
CA ALA A 23 17.83 -31.13 -18.76
C ALA A 23 16.50 -31.75 -19.19
N SER A 24 16.55 -32.61 -20.21
CA SER A 24 15.37 -33.26 -20.76
C SER A 24 15.74 -34.60 -21.37
N SER A 25 14.85 -35.57 -21.24
CA SER A 25 14.99 -36.92 -21.81
C SER A 25 13.60 -37.50 -22.06
N VAL A 26 13.55 -38.68 -22.67
CA VAL A 26 12.34 -39.50 -22.73
C VAL A 26 12.69 -40.85 -22.11
N THR A 27 11.86 -41.36 -21.21
CA THR A 27 12.11 -42.64 -20.54
C THR A 27 10.78 -43.35 -20.33
N GLY A 28 10.63 -44.53 -20.94
CA GLY A 28 9.37 -45.29 -20.88
C GLY A 28 8.20 -44.47 -21.42
N ASP A 29 8.36 -43.85 -22.59
CA ASP A 29 7.40 -42.95 -23.26
C ASP A 29 7.10 -41.61 -22.56
N VAL A 30 7.49 -41.43 -21.29
CA VAL A 30 7.31 -40.18 -20.55
C VAL A 30 8.40 -39.16 -20.88
N ALA A 31 8.02 -37.94 -21.25
CA ALA A 31 8.96 -36.84 -21.48
C ALA A 31 9.36 -36.19 -20.15
N LEU A 32 10.64 -36.26 -19.79
CA LEU A 32 11.17 -35.65 -18.57
C LEU A 32 11.69 -34.24 -18.84
N LEU A 33 11.41 -33.31 -17.92
CA LEU A 33 11.98 -31.97 -17.89
C LEU A 33 12.50 -31.65 -16.50
N ALA A 34 13.68 -31.07 -16.41
CA ALA A 34 14.29 -30.65 -15.15
C ALA A 34 14.99 -29.30 -15.29
N SER A 35 14.80 -28.42 -14.30
CA SER A 35 15.65 -27.24 -14.13
C SER A 35 17.11 -27.67 -14.00
N ARG A 36 18.04 -26.92 -14.63
CA ARG A 36 19.50 -27.19 -14.46
C ARG A 36 19.92 -27.12 -13.00
N LYS A 37 19.34 -26.18 -12.25
CA LYS A 37 19.45 -26.03 -10.79
C LYS A 37 18.27 -25.20 -10.26
N PRO A 38 18.00 -25.20 -8.94
CA PRO A 38 17.09 -24.26 -8.30
C PRO A 38 17.32 -22.82 -8.75
N GLY A 39 16.25 -22.09 -9.05
CA GLY A 39 16.30 -20.71 -9.53
C GLY A 39 16.40 -20.54 -11.05
N ILE A 40 16.43 -21.63 -11.84
CA ILE A 40 16.47 -21.59 -13.32
C ILE A 40 15.23 -22.28 -13.91
N THR A 41 14.64 -21.66 -14.94
CA THR A 41 13.49 -22.22 -15.66
C THR A 41 13.97 -23.05 -16.86
N ALA A 42 13.65 -24.35 -16.85
CA ALA A 42 13.79 -25.21 -18.02
C ALA A 42 12.66 -24.94 -19.01
N ARG A 43 12.93 -25.01 -20.32
CA ARG A 43 11.97 -24.64 -21.37
C ARG A 43 12.01 -25.61 -22.53
N ALA A 44 10.85 -26.13 -22.92
CA ALA A 44 10.65 -26.98 -24.08
C ALA A 44 9.60 -26.36 -25.02
N THR A 45 9.95 -26.15 -26.29
CA THR A 45 9.09 -25.51 -27.29
C THR A 45 8.95 -26.41 -28.51
N VAL A 46 7.77 -26.45 -29.14
CA VAL A 46 7.58 -27.15 -30.42
C VAL A 46 7.32 -26.13 -31.54
N ALA A 47 8.04 -26.28 -32.64
CA ALA A 47 7.83 -25.46 -33.84
C ALA A 47 6.77 -26.10 -34.76
N GLY A 48 6.17 -25.32 -35.65
CA GLY A 48 5.22 -25.83 -36.66
C GLY A 48 3.76 -25.90 -36.22
N VAL A 49 3.44 -25.53 -34.98
CA VAL A 49 2.06 -25.43 -34.48
C VAL A 49 1.68 -23.98 -34.21
N SER A 50 0.46 -23.60 -34.58
CA SER A 50 -0.09 -22.27 -34.31
C SER A 50 -1.62 -22.33 -34.26
N ALA A 51 -2.20 -21.86 -33.16
CA ALA A 51 -3.66 -21.80 -33.00
C ALA A 51 -4.05 -20.62 -32.11
N ALA A 52 -5.24 -20.05 -32.38
CA ALA A 52 -5.84 -19.04 -31.52
C ALA A 52 -6.64 -19.75 -30.43
N ASP A 53 -7.69 -20.47 -30.79
CA ASP A 53 -8.50 -21.17 -29.79
C ASP A 53 -7.93 -22.57 -29.57
N VAL A 54 -7.59 -22.90 -28.33
CA VAL A 54 -6.86 -24.11 -27.96
C VAL A 54 -7.54 -24.81 -26.79
N ASP A 55 -7.83 -26.08 -26.99
CA ASP A 55 -8.13 -27.04 -25.93
C ASP A 55 -6.95 -27.97 -25.75
N SER A 56 -6.33 -27.95 -24.57
CA SER A 56 -5.17 -28.78 -24.26
C SER A 56 -5.34 -29.62 -23.02
N ARG A 57 -4.79 -30.84 -23.07
CA ARG A 57 -4.69 -31.80 -21.98
C ARG A 57 -3.29 -32.42 -21.94
N PHE A 58 -2.81 -32.74 -20.75
CA PHE A 58 -1.58 -33.51 -20.54
C PHE A 58 -1.56 -34.10 -19.13
N SER A 59 -0.72 -35.10 -18.94
CA SER A 59 -0.42 -35.73 -17.65
C SER A 59 0.88 -35.16 -17.10
N LEU A 60 0.90 -34.78 -15.82
CA LEU A 60 2.04 -34.28 -15.06
C LEU A 60 2.40 -35.27 -13.96
N SER A 61 3.52 -35.96 -14.11
CA SER A 61 4.06 -36.88 -13.11
C SER A 61 5.08 -36.18 -12.21
N ILE A 62 4.95 -36.36 -10.89
CA ILE A 62 5.82 -35.76 -9.87
C ILE A 62 6.51 -36.89 -9.10
N PRO A 63 7.67 -37.39 -9.59
CA PRO A 63 8.34 -38.53 -8.98
C PRO A 63 8.72 -38.29 -7.52
N LYS A 64 9.08 -37.04 -7.18
CA LYS A 64 9.46 -36.64 -5.84
C LYS A 64 8.96 -35.23 -5.53
N LEU A 65 8.46 -35.01 -4.32
CA LEU A 65 8.12 -33.68 -3.83
C LEU A 65 9.38 -32.81 -3.71
N PRO A 66 9.28 -31.52 -4.01
CA PRO A 66 10.41 -30.62 -3.85
C PRO A 66 10.70 -30.37 -2.37
N VAL A 67 11.95 -30.08 -2.02
CA VAL A 67 12.36 -29.81 -0.63
C VAL A 67 12.88 -28.39 -0.51
N GLY A 68 12.45 -27.66 0.51
CA GLY A 68 12.85 -26.27 0.78
C GLY A 68 11.98 -25.23 0.06
N GLY A 69 11.67 -25.43 -1.22
CA GLY A 69 10.82 -24.52 -2.00
C GLY A 69 9.98 -25.26 -3.05
N PRO A 70 8.90 -24.66 -3.57
CA PRO A 70 7.97 -25.29 -4.52
C PRO A 70 8.56 -25.45 -5.94
N LEU A 71 7.96 -26.34 -6.72
CA LEU A 71 8.16 -26.44 -8.18
C LEU A 71 6.93 -25.91 -8.92
N TYR A 72 7.15 -25.45 -10.15
CA TYR A 72 6.14 -24.81 -10.99
C TYR A 72 6.28 -25.34 -12.42
N LEU A 73 5.30 -26.11 -12.90
CA LEU A 73 5.21 -26.44 -14.32
C LEU A 73 4.14 -25.56 -14.97
N ALA A 74 4.52 -24.86 -16.04
CA ALA A 74 3.60 -24.16 -16.92
C ALA A 74 3.55 -24.83 -18.29
N GLN A 75 2.34 -25.01 -18.82
CA GLN A 75 2.10 -25.22 -20.24
C GLN A 75 1.68 -23.87 -20.84
N ALA A 76 2.26 -23.51 -21.97
CA ALA A 76 2.00 -22.28 -22.68
C ALA A 76 1.35 -22.55 -24.04
N VAL A 77 0.34 -21.75 -24.39
CA VAL A 77 -0.35 -21.70 -25.68
C VAL A 77 -0.41 -20.25 -26.17
N ARG A 78 -0.71 -20.04 -27.46
CA ARG A 78 -0.59 -18.72 -28.11
C ARG A 78 0.80 -18.09 -27.90
N VAL A 79 1.86 -18.90 -27.94
CA VAL A 79 3.24 -18.40 -27.87
C VAL A 79 3.51 -17.52 -29.09
N SER A 80 3.58 -16.21 -28.87
CA SER A 80 3.71 -15.19 -29.91
C SER A 80 4.81 -14.19 -29.50
N GLY A 81 5.94 -14.24 -30.19
CA GLY A 81 7.14 -13.52 -29.77
C GLY A 81 7.59 -14.01 -28.39
N LYS A 82 7.58 -13.11 -27.40
CA LYS A 82 7.91 -13.46 -26.01
C LYS A 82 6.69 -13.86 -25.19
N ASP A 83 5.48 -13.52 -25.64
CA ASP A 83 4.30 -13.61 -24.78
C ASP A 83 3.50 -14.88 -25.05
N SER A 84 2.86 -15.42 -24.02
CA SER A 84 1.93 -16.55 -24.13
C SER A 84 0.89 -16.53 -23.02
N TYR A 85 -0.19 -17.27 -23.21
CA TYR A 85 -1.05 -17.68 -22.11
C TYR A 85 -0.65 -19.05 -21.63
N GLY A 86 -0.92 -19.39 -20.38
CA GLY A 86 -0.62 -20.72 -19.88
C GLY A 86 -1.51 -21.18 -18.74
N VAL A 87 -1.49 -22.49 -18.52
CA VAL A 87 -1.86 -23.11 -17.25
C VAL A 87 -0.59 -23.38 -16.47
N ARG A 88 -0.56 -23.08 -15.17
CA ARG A 88 0.57 -23.37 -14.29
C ARG A 88 0.12 -24.16 -13.07
N VAL A 89 0.76 -25.30 -12.85
CA VAL A 89 0.61 -26.14 -11.67
C VAL A 89 1.79 -25.88 -10.73
N ARG A 90 1.50 -25.44 -9.49
CA ARG A 90 2.49 -25.24 -8.43
C ARG A 90 2.34 -26.31 -7.37
N VAL A 91 3.44 -26.94 -6.98
CA VAL A 91 3.45 -27.98 -5.94
C VAL A 91 4.47 -27.63 -4.86
N HIS A 92 4.02 -27.61 -3.62
CA HIS A 92 4.82 -27.29 -2.43
C HIS A 92 5.46 -28.55 -1.81
N PRO A 93 6.50 -28.35 -0.96
CA PRO A 93 7.13 -29.45 -0.23
C PRO A 93 6.18 -30.26 0.68
N ASP A 94 5.10 -29.64 1.15
CA ASP A 94 4.08 -30.28 1.99
C ASP A 94 3.02 -31.04 1.17
N GLY A 95 3.15 -31.08 -0.16
CA GLY A 95 2.20 -31.73 -1.06
C GLY A 95 1.00 -30.85 -1.44
N SER A 96 0.88 -29.63 -0.91
CA SER A 96 -0.18 -28.72 -1.35
C SER A 96 0.06 -28.27 -2.80
N ALA A 97 -1.02 -28.27 -3.61
CA ALA A 97 -0.95 -27.97 -5.03
C ALA A 97 -1.97 -26.90 -5.46
N TYR A 98 -1.61 -26.13 -6.48
CA TYR A 98 -2.41 -25.04 -7.05
C TYR A 98 -2.43 -25.15 -8.57
N VAL A 99 -3.57 -24.83 -9.19
CA VAL A 99 -3.70 -24.62 -10.63
C VAL A 99 -3.99 -23.14 -10.88
N SER A 100 -3.31 -22.56 -11.87
CA SER A 100 -3.45 -21.14 -12.23
C SER A 100 -3.55 -20.98 -13.73
N VAL A 101 -4.29 -19.97 -14.19
CA VAL A 101 -4.17 -19.44 -15.54
C VAL A 101 -3.30 -18.19 -15.49
N VAL A 102 -2.36 -18.10 -16.42
CA VAL A 102 -1.26 -17.13 -16.37
C VAL A 102 -1.04 -16.48 -17.73
N ARG A 103 -0.45 -15.29 -17.73
CA ARG A 103 0.28 -14.75 -18.88
C ARG A 103 1.77 -14.91 -18.62
N LEU A 104 2.51 -15.32 -19.64
CA LEU A 104 3.94 -15.57 -19.56
C LEU A 104 4.69 -14.64 -20.50
N THR A 105 5.87 -14.19 -20.10
CA THR A 105 6.83 -13.50 -20.96
C THR A 105 8.15 -14.26 -20.96
N ASP A 106 8.66 -14.57 -22.15
CA ASP A 106 9.82 -15.43 -22.43
C ASP A 106 9.75 -16.82 -21.75
N LEU A 107 8.53 -17.30 -21.46
CA LEU A 107 8.25 -18.51 -20.69
C LEU A 107 8.87 -18.51 -19.27
N THR A 108 9.34 -17.36 -18.77
CA THR A 108 10.04 -17.24 -17.48
C THR A 108 9.39 -16.21 -16.56
N GLY A 109 9.01 -15.05 -17.11
CA GLY A 109 8.15 -14.09 -16.42
C GLY A 109 6.74 -14.65 -16.33
N VAL A 110 6.14 -14.63 -15.13
CA VAL A 110 4.80 -15.16 -14.89
C VAL A 110 3.93 -14.08 -14.27
N GLN A 111 2.85 -13.70 -14.95
CA GLN A 111 1.75 -12.93 -14.40
C GLN A 111 0.59 -13.90 -14.10
N ASN A 112 0.24 -14.07 -12.82
CA ASN A 112 -0.93 -14.83 -12.43
C ASN A 112 -2.22 -14.05 -12.77
N LEU A 113 -3.10 -14.63 -13.59
CA LEU A 113 -4.39 -14.04 -13.95
C LEU A 113 -5.51 -14.53 -13.01
N ALA A 114 -5.48 -15.83 -12.68
CA ALA A 114 -6.30 -16.42 -11.62
C ALA A 114 -5.63 -17.71 -11.11
N GLU A 115 -5.84 -18.07 -9.85
CA GLU A 115 -5.25 -19.25 -9.21
C GLU A 115 -6.24 -19.89 -8.23
N ARG A 116 -6.19 -21.22 -8.11
CA ARG A 116 -6.97 -21.97 -7.13
C ARG A 116 -6.14 -23.08 -6.50
N ARG A 117 -6.25 -23.23 -5.18
CA ARG A 117 -5.73 -24.41 -4.47
C ARG A 117 -6.55 -25.66 -4.86
N LEU A 118 -5.87 -26.72 -5.28
CA LEU A 118 -6.50 -27.98 -5.60
C LEU A 118 -6.91 -28.70 -4.29
N PRO A 119 -8.11 -29.31 -4.23
CA PRO A 119 -8.57 -30.06 -3.06
C PRO A 119 -7.94 -31.46 -3.03
N LEU A 120 -6.62 -31.53 -3.14
CA LEU A 120 -5.83 -32.76 -3.14
C LEU A 120 -4.50 -32.53 -2.42
N THR A 121 -3.85 -33.63 -2.03
CA THR A 121 -2.48 -33.63 -1.52
C THR A 121 -1.61 -34.48 -2.44
N VAL A 122 -0.61 -33.85 -3.06
CA VAL A 122 0.38 -34.51 -3.91
C VAL A 122 1.37 -35.25 -3.02
N LYS A 123 1.67 -36.49 -3.38
CA LYS A 123 2.72 -37.32 -2.77
C LYS A 123 3.81 -37.64 -3.80
N ASN A 124 4.93 -38.19 -3.36
CA ASN A 124 5.93 -38.75 -4.27
C ASN A 124 5.26 -39.76 -5.21
N GLY A 125 5.55 -39.66 -6.52
CA GLY A 125 4.96 -40.51 -7.55
C GLY A 125 3.54 -40.14 -7.98
N THR A 126 2.96 -39.04 -7.47
CA THR A 126 1.62 -38.61 -7.90
C THR A 126 1.67 -38.09 -9.33
N SER A 127 0.72 -38.52 -10.15
CA SER A 127 0.43 -37.95 -11.46
C SER A 127 -0.86 -37.14 -11.42
N LEU A 128 -0.87 -36.00 -12.11
CA LEU A 128 -2.01 -35.11 -12.25
C LEU A 128 -2.39 -34.99 -13.72
N ASP A 129 -3.66 -35.16 -14.05
CA ASP A 129 -4.19 -34.77 -15.35
C ASP A 129 -4.51 -33.27 -15.31
N VAL A 130 -4.12 -32.53 -16.34
CA VAL A 130 -4.31 -31.08 -16.45
C VAL A 130 -5.05 -30.77 -17.74
N ALA A 131 -6.10 -29.96 -17.64
CA ALA A 131 -6.82 -29.43 -18.79
C ALA A 131 -6.77 -27.90 -18.81
N PHE A 132 -6.60 -27.33 -20.00
CA PHE A 132 -6.53 -25.89 -20.23
C PHE A 132 -7.23 -25.53 -21.53
N ARG A 133 -8.08 -24.50 -21.47
CA ARG A 133 -8.81 -23.96 -22.61
C ARG A 133 -8.55 -22.46 -22.74
N VAL A 134 -8.27 -22.02 -23.96
CA VAL A 134 -8.17 -20.61 -24.35
C VAL A 134 -9.06 -20.39 -25.56
N THR A 135 -10.03 -19.48 -25.47
CA THR A 135 -10.95 -19.17 -26.59
C THR A 135 -11.20 -17.67 -26.76
N GLY A 136 -11.53 -17.26 -27.97
CA GLY A 136 -11.90 -15.88 -28.30
C GLY A 136 -10.71 -14.92 -28.41
N THR A 137 -11.01 -13.68 -28.80
CA THR A 137 -10.03 -12.62 -29.04
C THR A 137 -10.36 -11.31 -28.30
N ASN A 138 -11.61 -11.10 -27.89
CA ASN A 138 -12.04 -9.96 -27.09
C ASN A 138 -13.39 -10.22 -26.37
N PRO A 139 -13.39 -10.57 -25.08
CA PRO A 139 -12.22 -10.95 -24.28
C PRO A 139 -11.65 -12.31 -24.73
N VAL A 140 -10.43 -12.63 -24.30
CA VAL A 140 -9.89 -14.00 -24.38
C VAL A 140 -10.29 -14.74 -23.12
N ALA A 141 -11.09 -15.81 -23.24
CA ALA A 141 -11.48 -16.63 -22.11
C ALA A 141 -10.42 -17.72 -21.86
N LEU A 142 -9.97 -17.84 -20.61
CA LEU A 142 -9.04 -18.86 -20.14
C LEU A 142 -9.72 -19.71 -19.09
N SER A 143 -9.54 -21.03 -19.11
CA SER A 143 -10.05 -21.93 -18.09
C SER A 143 -9.14 -23.12 -17.89
N ALA A 144 -8.86 -23.48 -16.65
CA ALA A 144 -8.02 -24.62 -16.31
C ALA A 144 -8.56 -25.45 -15.15
N LYS A 145 -8.14 -26.70 -15.10
CA LYS A 145 -8.36 -27.62 -13.99
C LYS A 145 -7.27 -28.68 -13.96
N ALA A 146 -7.02 -29.23 -12.77
CA ALA A 146 -6.13 -30.35 -12.57
C ALA A 146 -6.69 -31.30 -11.51
N TRP A 147 -6.48 -32.60 -11.69
CA TRP A 147 -6.96 -33.65 -10.79
C TRP A 147 -5.97 -34.82 -10.78
N VAL A 148 -6.06 -35.72 -9.81
CA VAL A 148 -5.17 -36.90 -9.75
C VAL A 148 -5.49 -37.82 -10.93
N SER A 149 -4.47 -38.26 -11.65
CA SER A 149 -4.66 -39.17 -12.80
C SER A 149 -5.38 -40.45 -12.38
N GLY A 150 -6.37 -40.86 -13.17
CA GLY A 150 -7.25 -41.99 -12.87
C GLY A 150 -8.43 -41.67 -11.94
N ALA A 151 -8.48 -40.48 -11.32
CA ALA A 151 -9.68 -39.99 -10.64
C ALA A 151 -10.69 -39.40 -11.64
N ALA A 152 -11.95 -39.24 -11.19
CA ALA A 152 -12.98 -38.59 -12.00
C ALA A 152 -12.59 -37.14 -12.33
N GLU A 153 -12.65 -36.79 -13.61
CA GLU A 153 -12.42 -35.44 -14.07
C GLU A 153 -13.47 -34.47 -13.48
N PRO A 154 -13.06 -33.33 -12.89
CA PRO A 154 -14.00 -32.32 -12.41
C PRO A 154 -14.90 -31.82 -13.54
N SER A 155 -16.23 -31.84 -13.32
CA SER A 155 -17.21 -31.39 -14.32
C SER A 155 -17.11 -29.89 -14.59
N ALA A 156 -16.84 -29.08 -13.56
CA ALA A 156 -16.60 -27.64 -13.66
C ALA A 156 -15.10 -27.31 -13.86
N TRP A 157 -14.84 -26.22 -14.57
CA TRP A 157 -13.52 -25.58 -14.57
C TRP A 157 -13.18 -25.11 -13.16
N GLN A 158 -11.97 -25.42 -12.69
CA GLN A 158 -11.56 -25.09 -11.34
C GLN A 158 -11.10 -23.64 -11.23
N VAL A 159 -10.48 -23.11 -12.29
CA VAL A 159 -10.06 -21.72 -12.41
C VAL A 159 -10.40 -21.19 -13.80
N SER A 160 -10.92 -19.96 -13.89
CA SER A 160 -11.23 -19.29 -15.15
C SER A 160 -10.89 -17.80 -15.07
N HIS A 161 -10.60 -17.19 -16.21
CA HIS A 161 -10.32 -15.76 -16.34
C HIS A 161 -10.80 -15.24 -17.70
N SER A 162 -11.24 -13.98 -17.77
CA SER A 162 -11.64 -13.31 -19.01
C SER A 162 -10.74 -12.11 -19.25
N ASP A 163 -9.82 -12.25 -20.20
CA ASP A 163 -8.81 -11.24 -20.50
C ASP A 163 -9.31 -10.25 -21.55
N ALA A 164 -9.86 -9.14 -21.08
CA ALA A 164 -10.25 -7.99 -21.89
C ALA A 164 -9.14 -6.93 -22.01
N SER A 165 -7.95 -7.17 -21.44
CA SER A 165 -6.89 -6.15 -21.38
C SER A 165 -6.36 -5.80 -22.78
N SER A 166 -5.74 -4.63 -22.93
CA SER A 166 -5.06 -4.24 -24.18
C SER A 166 -3.87 -5.14 -24.51
N ALA A 167 -3.28 -5.77 -23.50
CA ALA A 167 -2.17 -6.71 -23.63
C ALA A 167 -2.61 -8.16 -23.87
N ARG A 168 -3.91 -8.42 -24.04
CA ARG A 168 -4.43 -9.76 -24.35
C ARG A 168 -3.84 -10.28 -25.66
N LEU A 169 -3.50 -11.56 -25.70
CA LEU A 169 -2.96 -12.18 -26.91
C LEU A 169 -4.10 -12.57 -27.85
N GLN A 170 -4.26 -11.81 -28.93
CA GLN A 170 -5.34 -12.00 -29.91
C GLN A 170 -4.93 -12.91 -31.08
N LYS A 171 -3.62 -12.99 -31.36
CA LYS A 171 -3.10 -13.73 -32.50
C LYS A 171 -2.95 -15.22 -32.15
N PRO A 172 -3.10 -16.12 -33.15
CA PRO A 172 -2.69 -17.50 -32.98
C PRO A 172 -1.19 -17.57 -32.67
N GLY A 173 -0.78 -18.58 -31.90
CA GLY A 173 0.62 -18.77 -31.56
C GLY A 173 0.95 -20.20 -31.16
N GLY A 174 2.23 -20.42 -30.85
CA GLY A 174 2.80 -21.74 -30.62
C GLY A 174 2.45 -22.36 -29.26
N TYR A 175 3.13 -23.46 -28.97
CA TYR A 175 2.90 -24.32 -27.82
C TYR A 175 4.23 -24.68 -27.12
N ALA A 176 4.26 -24.64 -25.79
CA ALA A 176 5.48 -24.86 -25.02
C ALA A 176 5.23 -25.34 -23.58
N PHE A 177 6.29 -25.79 -22.92
CA PHE A 177 6.34 -26.06 -21.48
C PHE A 177 7.50 -25.32 -20.83
N ALA A 178 7.30 -24.91 -19.58
CA ALA A 178 8.32 -24.28 -18.76
C ALA A 178 8.27 -24.83 -17.32
N LEU A 179 9.40 -25.33 -16.82
CA LEU A 179 9.53 -25.83 -15.45
C LEU A 179 10.49 -24.97 -14.66
N TYR A 180 10.00 -24.38 -13.59
CA TYR A 180 10.80 -23.64 -12.63
C TYR A 180 10.84 -24.38 -11.28
N THR A 181 12.04 -24.67 -10.79
CA THR A 181 12.25 -25.10 -9.40
C THR A 181 12.69 -23.89 -8.59
N SER A 182 11.99 -23.57 -7.50
CA SER A 182 12.26 -22.38 -6.68
C SER A 182 13.73 -22.26 -6.28
N SER A 183 14.29 -21.05 -6.28
CA SER A 183 15.65 -20.79 -5.77
C SER A 183 15.86 -21.19 -4.30
N GLY A 184 14.78 -21.28 -3.50
CA GLY A 184 14.82 -21.79 -2.14
C GLY A 184 14.77 -23.31 -2.03
N ALA A 185 14.65 -24.04 -3.15
CA ALA A 185 14.68 -25.50 -3.14
C ALA A 185 16.10 -26.04 -2.99
N LYS A 186 16.24 -27.18 -2.30
CA LYS A 186 17.54 -27.82 -2.06
C LYS A 186 18.13 -28.49 -3.31
N SER A 187 17.29 -28.92 -4.24
CA SER A 187 17.70 -29.57 -5.49
C SER A 187 16.65 -29.32 -6.58
N ALA A 188 17.07 -29.39 -7.85
CA ALA A 188 16.13 -29.44 -8.96
C ALA A 188 15.34 -30.76 -8.91
N VAL A 189 14.06 -30.71 -9.30
CA VAL A 189 13.20 -31.90 -9.33
C VAL A 189 12.74 -32.11 -10.77
N PRO A 190 13.08 -33.25 -11.41
CA PRO A 190 12.52 -33.58 -12.71
C PRO A 190 11.01 -33.86 -12.58
N VAL A 191 10.25 -33.44 -13.58
CA VAL A 191 8.84 -33.83 -13.73
C VAL A 191 8.65 -34.58 -15.04
N GLY A 192 7.70 -35.52 -15.04
CA GLY A 192 7.26 -36.20 -16.24
C GLY A 192 6.08 -35.49 -16.86
N ILE A 193 6.07 -35.41 -18.19
CA ILE A 193 4.99 -34.84 -18.99
C ILE A 193 4.63 -35.88 -20.04
N ASP A 194 3.36 -36.24 -20.10
CA ASP A 194 2.86 -37.27 -21.01
C ASP A 194 1.45 -36.94 -21.49
N ASP A 195 0.89 -37.78 -22.38
CA ASP A 195 -0.48 -37.70 -22.89
C ASP A 195 -0.85 -36.32 -23.45
N ILE A 196 0.12 -35.62 -24.03
CA ILE A 196 -0.08 -34.27 -24.55
C ILE A 196 -1.08 -34.34 -25.72
N ARG A 197 -2.24 -33.73 -25.53
CA ARG A 197 -3.24 -33.49 -26.58
C ARG A 197 -3.54 -32.00 -26.64
N ALA A 198 -3.46 -31.42 -27.83
CA ALA A 198 -3.82 -30.04 -28.07
C ALA A 198 -4.60 -29.94 -29.38
N THR A 199 -5.80 -29.39 -29.33
CA THR A 199 -6.70 -29.26 -30.49
C THR A 199 -7.06 -27.80 -30.70
N ALA A 200 -7.00 -27.34 -31.94
CA ALA A 200 -7.56 -26.05 -32.32
C ALA A 200 -9.10 -26.17 -32.36
N THR A 201 -9.81 -25.36 -31.59
CA THR A 201 -11.28 -25.33 -31.64
C THR A 201 -11.73 -24.22 -32.59
N GLY A 202 -12.41 -24.56 -33.69
CA GLY A 202 -12.88 -23.58 -34.66
C GLY A 202 -13.84 -22.57 -34.02
N ALA A 203 -13.67 -21.28 -34.33
CA ALA A 203 -14.55 -20.21 -33.84
C ALA A 203 -15.98 -20.33 -34.43
N PRO A 204 -17.06 -19.99 -33.70
CA PRO A 204 -18.37 -19.81 -34.31
C PRO A 204 -18.35 -18.61 -35.27
N ALA A 205 -19.07 -18.71 -36.40
CA ALA A 205 -19.17 -17.65 -37.40
C ALA A 205 -19.77 -16.35 -36.82
N PRO A 206 -19.31 -15.16 -37.26
CA PRO A 206 -19.83 -13.88 -36.78
C PRO A 206 -21.30 -13.67 -37.21
N ALA A 207 -22.12 -13.16 -36.30
CA ALA A 207 -23.52 -12.81 -36.56
C ALA A 207 -23.64 -11.57 -37.49
N PRO A 208 -24.67 -11.50 -38.38
CA PRO A 208 -24.81 -10.42 -39.35
C PRO A 208 -25.15 -9.07 -38.70
N ALA A 209 -24.59 -8.00 -39.27
CA ALA A 209 -24.74 -6.62 -38.80
C ALA A 209 -26.18 -6.07 -38.97
N PRO A 210 -26.70 -5.28 -38.03
CA PRO A 210 -28.01 -4.64 -38.15
C PRO A 210 -28.00 -3.45 -39.14
N ALA A 211 -29.11 -3.28 -39.85
CA ALA A 211 -29.35 -2.25 -40.85
C ALA A 211 -29.45 -0.83 -40.24
N PRO A 212 -29.08 0.23 -40.99
CA PRO A 212 -28.99 1.60 -40.48
C PRO A 212 -30.36 2.23 -40.24
N THR A 213 -30.52 2.89 -39.09
CA THR A 213 -31.64 3.80 -38.81
C THR A 213 -31.23 5.26 -39.05
N ARG A 214 -32.19 6.06 -39.56
CA ARG A 214 -32.01 7.40 -40.13
C ARG A 214 -31.62 8.47 -39.08
N PRO A 215 -30.85 9.51 -39.42
CA PRO A 215 -30.46 10.56 -38.47
C PRO A 215 -31.60 11.57 -38.21
N PRO A 216 -31.71 12.14 -36.99
CA PRO A 216 -32.53 13.32 -36.74
C PRO A 216 -31.83 14.62 -37.20
N ALA A 217 -32.64 15.61 -37.57
CA ALA A 217 -32.26 16.89 -38.17
C ALA A 217 -31.51 17.84 -37.19
N PRO A 218 -30.69 18.77 -37.71
CA PRO A 218 -29.78 19.60 -36.89
C PRO A 218 -30.47 20.79 -36.23
N THR A 219 -30.06 21.11 -35.00
CA THR A 219 -30.37 22.37 -34.30
C THR A 219 -29.25 23.40 -34.58
N PRO A 220 -29.54 24.71 -34.78
CA PRO A 220 -28.51 25.70 -35.13
C PRO A 220 -27.53 26.01 -33.99
N ALA A 221 -26.28 26.28 -34.36
CA ALA A 221 -25.17 26.58 -33.46
C ALA A 221 -25.21 28.02 -32.90
N PRO A 222 -24.86 28.26 -31.61
CA PRO A 222 -24.56 29.60 -31.10
C PRO A 222 -23.16 30.06 -31.55
N ALA A 223 -23.02 31.37 -31.73
CA ALA A 223 -21.81 32.05 -32.19
C ALA A 223 -20.61 31.92 -31.21
N PRO A 224 -19.36 32.06 -31.67
CA PRO A 224 -18.17 31.83 -30.87
C PRO A 224 -17.90 32.97 -29.87
N ALA A 225 -17.61 32.61 -28.61
CA ALA A 225 -17.08 33.51 -27.60
C ALA A 225 -15.57 33.76 -27.82
N PRO A 226 -15.02 34.95 -27.50
CA PRO A 226 -13.61 35.29 -27.72
C PRO A 226 -12.65 34.47 -26.83
N ALA A 227 -11.45 34.21 -27.36
CA ALA A 227 -10.40 33.44 -26.69
C ALA A 227 -9.99 34.05 -25.33
N PRO A 228 -9.77 33.24 -24.26
CA PRO A 228 -9.27 33.73 -22.98
C PRO A 228 -7.83 34.22 -23.10
N ALA A 229 -7.53 35.33 -22.42
CA ALA A 229 -6.18 35.87 -22.28
C ALA A 229 -5.24 34.90 -21.53
N PRO A 230 -3.92 34.94 -21.78
CA PRO A 230 -2.96 34.04 -21.15
C PRO A 230 -2.94 34.19 -19.62
N ALA A 231 -2.95 33.05 -18.92
CA ALA A 231 -2.88 33.00 -17.46
C ALA A 231 -1.57 33.62 -16.92
N PRO A 232 -1.62 34.38 -15.81
CA PRO A 232 -0.43 34.94 -15.18
C PRO A 232 0.58 33.86 -14.78
N ALA A 233 1.87 34.19 -14.86
CA ALA A 233 2.96 33.33 -14.42
C ALA A 233 2.78 32.93 -12.94
N PRO A 234 3.04 31.66 -12.56
CA PRO A 234 2.95 31.21 -11.17
C PRO A 234 3.87 32.04 -10.28
N ALA A 235 3.35 32.46 -9.12
CA ALA A 235 4.14 33.13 -8.09
C ALA A 235 5.35 32.25 -7.66
N PRO A 236 6.46 32.86 -7.22
CA PRO A 236 7.62 32.12 -6.71
C PRO A 236 7.21 31.20 -5.56
N ALA A 237 7.65 29.94 -5.60
CA ALA A 237 7.42 29.00 -4.51
C ALA A 237 8.10 29.52 -3.22
N PRO A 238 7.41 29.51 -2.07
CA PRO A 238 8.02 29.84 -0.78
C PRO A 238 9.21 28.91 -0.50
N GLY A 239 10.22 29.41 0.22
CA GLY A 239 11.30 28.57 0.75
C GLY A 239 10.77 27.47 1.68
N PRO A 240 11.61 26.52 2.13
CA PRO A 240 11.20 25.42 3.02
C PRO A 240 10.64 25.97 4.33
N VAL A 241 9.33 26.15 4.37
CA VAL A 241 8.56 26.42 5.57
C VAL A 241 8.41 25.10 6.31
N THR A 242 8.86 25.06 7.55
CA THR A 242 8.39 24.05 8.50
C THR A 242 6.86 24.18 8.52
N PRO A 243 6.09 23.14 8.18
CA PRO A 243 4.63 23.26 8.21
C PRO A 243 4.21 23.70 9.61
N ALA A 244 3.59 24.87 9.72
CA ALA A 244 3.03 25.30 10.99
C ALA A 244 2.01 24.25 11.44
N THR A 245 2.12 23.80 12.69
CA THR A 245 1.12 22.92 13.29
C THR A 245 -0.23 23.62 13.20
N PRO A 246 -1.26 23.02 12.57
CA PRO A 246 -2.57 23.65 12.49
C PRO A 246 -3.14 23.97 13.86
N ALA A 247 -3.93 25.04 13.95
CA ALA A 247 -4.69 25.34 15.15
C ALA A 247 -5.54 24.13 15.60
N GLY A 248 -5.66 23.92 16.91
CA GLY A 248 -6.45 22.82 17.49
C GLY A 248 -5.72 21.50 17.69
N VAL A 249 -4.44 21.39 17.30
CA VAL A 249 -3.59 20.25 17.73
C VAL A 249 -3.33 20.36 19.23
N ARG A 250 -3.55 19.26 19.96
CA ARG A 250 -3.41 19.13 21.40
C ARG A 250 -2.09 18.47 21.77
N GLY A 251 -1.47 18.96 22.83
CA GLY A 251 -0.19 18.46 23.33
C GLY A 251 0.98 18.74 22.38
N GLU A 252 2.07 18.00 22.55
CA GLU A 252 3.34 18.21 21.83
C GLU A 252 3.71 16.98 20.98
N PRO A 253 2.92 16.64 19.94
CA PRO A 253 3.20 15.50 19.07
C PRO A 253 4.47 15.70 18.26
N GLY A 254 5.12 14.60 17.93
CA GLY A 254 6.33 14.55 17.12
C GLY A 254 7.61 14.43 17.92
N ALA A 255 8.67 14.11 17.19
CA ALA A 255 10.03 14.10 17.68
C ALA A 255 10.46 15.50 18.12
N ARG A 256 11.25 15.55 19.19
CA ARG A 256 12.01 16.76 19.53
C ARG A 256 13.04 17.04 18.44
N VAL A 257 13.41 18.31 18.29
CA VAL A 257 14.41 18.74 17.29
C VAL A 257 15.71 17.95 17.50
N PRO A 258 16.30 17.32 16.46
CA PRO A 258 17.57 16.63 16.59
C PRO A 258 18.64 17.54 17.24
N GLY A 259 19.30 17.03 18.29
CA GLY A 259 20.28 17.79 19.09
C GLY A 259 19.69 18.58 20.27
N SER A 260 18.37 18.58 20.49
CA SER A 260 17.75 19.20 21.67
C SER A 260 17.69 18.28 22.91
N LEU A 261 18.05 17.00 22.76
CA LEU A 261 18.00 15.99 23.80
C LEU A 261 19.39 15.52 24.21
N SER A 262 19.49 15.05 25.45
CA SER A 262 20.67 14.36 25.97
C SER A 262 20.33 12.89 26.22
N TYR A 263 21.20 12.00 25.74
CA TYR A 263 21.12 10.57 26.02
C TYR A 263 22.41 10.12 26.70
N ASP A 264 22.27 9.42 27.82
CA ASP A 264 23.44 8.89 28.54
C ASP A 264 24.19 7.91 27.64
N ALA A 265 25.49 8.15 27.51
CA ALA A 265 26.39 7.28 26.78
C ALA A 265 27.06 6.30 27.74
N PRO A 266 26.82 4.98 27.64
CA PRO A 266 27.55 3.99 28.43
C PRO A 266 29.06 4.08 28.18
N ALA A 267 29.86 3.76 29.19
CA ALA A 267 31.33 3.71 29.06
C ALA A 267 31.80 2.75 27.95
N THR A 268 30.99 1.73 27.64
CA THR A 268 31.22 0.72 26.59
C THR A 268 30.69 1.11 25.22
N ALA A 269 30.19 2.34 25.04
CA ALA A 269 29.62 2.78 23.78
C ALA A 269 30.68 2.90 22.67
N ILE A 270 30.28 2.55 21.45
CA ILE A 270 31.08 2.79 20.24
C ILE A 270 30.65 4.12 19.63
N TYR A 271 31.60 5.00 19.36
CA TYR A 271 31.37 6.32 18.81
C TYR A 271 31.65 6.34 17.31
N ALA A 272 30.70 6.89 16.55
CA ALA A 272 30.93 7.28 15.16
C ALA A 272 30.88 8.81 15.04
N ALA A 273 31.69 9.40 14.17
CA ALA A 273 31.71 10.84 13.89
C ALA A 273 32.02 11.09 12.41
N PRO A 274 31.41 12.08 11.73
CA PRO A 274 31.69 12.33 10.30
C PRO A 274 33.17 12.65 10.01
N ALA A 275 33.88 13.22 10.99
CA ALA A 275 35.32 13.51 10.94
C ALA A 275 36.21 12.36 11.46
N GLY A 276 35.64 11.23 11.84
CA GLY A 276 36.37 10.05 12.32
C GLY A 276 37.05 9.25 11.20
N SER A 277 37.57 8.08 11.55
CA SER A 277 38.22 7.15 10.62
C SER A 277 37.75 5.71 10.87
N ASP A 278 37.36 4.96 9.83
CA ASP A 278 36.87 3.58 10.01
C ASP A 278 37.93 2.57 10.47
N GLY A 279 39.21 2.96 10.47
CA GLY A 279 40.29 2.21 11.12
C GLY A 279 40.51 2.55 12.60
N ALA A 280 39.75 3.52 13.14
CA ALA A 280 39.86 3.95 14.52
C ALA A 280 39.22 2.94 15.50
N ALA A 281 39.59 3.07 16.78
CA ALA A 281 39.12 2.16 17.83
C ALA A 281 37.61 2.29 18.17
N GLY A 282 36.92 3.33 17.68
CA GLY A 282 35.51 3.57 17.98
C GLY A 282 35.27 4.12 19.39
N THR A 283 36.27 4.72 20.03
CA THR A 283 36.13 5.37 21.34
C THR A 283 35.70 6.83 21.17
N LYS A 284 35.26 7.49 22.25
CA LYS A 284 34.85 8.92 22.20
C LYS A 284 35.92 9.84 21.60
N ASN A 285 37.20 9.57 21.90
CA ASN A 285 38.35 10.37 21.45
C ASN A 285 38.98 9.86 20.15
N SER A 286 38.58 8.66 19.70
CA SER A 286 39.05 8.04 18.46
C SER A 286 37.87 7.36 17.75
N PRO A 287 36.84 8.14 17.34
CA PRO A 287 35.60 7.59 16.79
C PRO A 287 35.81 7.02 15.39
N VAL A 288 35.02 6.00 15.04
CA VAL A 288 34.93 5.55 13.65
C VAL A 288 34.21 6.58 12.79
N LYS A 289 34.35 6.49 11.46
CA LYS A 289 33.69 7.46 10.57
C LYS A 289 32.22 7.12 10.35
N THR A 290 31.96 5.84 10.11
CA THR A 290 30.66 5.35 9.62
C THR A 290 29.87 4.61 10.70
N ILE A 291 28.54 4.65 10.57
CA ILE A 291 27.63 3.81 11.37
C ILE A 291 27.88 2.34 11.04
N GLY A 292 28.17 2.03 9.78
CA GLY A 292 28.56 0.67 9.36
C GLY A 292 29.80 0.14 10.08
N ALA A 293 30.84 0.97 10.28
CA ALA A 293 32.00 0.59 11.09
C ALA A 293 31.64 0.42 12.56
N ALA A 294 30.82 1.31 13.11
CA ALA A 294 30.38 1.19 14.50
C ALA A 294 29.61 -0.11 14.75
N LEU A 295 28.77 -0.55 13.80
CA LEU A 295 28.05 -1.83 13.87
C LEU A 295 28.97 -3.06 13.88
N ARG A 296 30.15 -2.98 13.25
CA ARG A 296 31.16 -4.05 13.29
C ARG A 296 31.84 -4.15 14.65
N LEU A 297 32.10 -3.01 15.29
CA LEU A 297 32.80 -2.94 16.58
C LEU A 297 31.86 -3.17 17.78
N VAL A 298 30.61 -2.70 17.70
CA VAL A 298 29.72 -2.73 18.85
C VAL A 298 29.37 -4.18 19.24
N PRO A 299 29.47 -4.55 20.52
CA PRO A 299 29.00 -5.84 20.99
C PRO A 299 27.48 -5.96 20.82
N ASN A 300 26.97 -7.19 20.72
CA ASN A 300 25.53 -7.42 20.71
C ASN A 300 24.89 -6.89 22.01
N GLY A 301 23.83 -6.10 21.88
CA GLY A 301 23.20 -5.36 22.98
C GLY A 301 23.88 -4.02 23.33
N GLY A 302 24.96 -3.65 22.63
CA GLY A 302 25.72 -2.42 22.89
C GLY A 302 25.06 -1.15 22.32
N THR A 303 25.67 -0.01 22.63
CA THR A 303 25.23 1.32 22.19
C THR A 303 26.20 1.93 21.20
N ILE A 304 25.67 2.44 20.09
CA ILE A 304 26.38 3.31 19.15
C ILE A 304 25.97 4.75 19.45
N VAL A 305 26.96 5.60 19.72
CA VAL A 305 26.79 7.04 19.93
C VAL A 305 27.28 7.80 18.70
N LEU A 306 26.40 8.58 18.09
CA LEU A 306 26.70 9.37 16.89
C LEU A 306 27.07 10.79 17.29
N ARG A 307 28.24 11.27 16.89
CA ARG A 307 28.61 12.69 17.01
C ARG A 307 27.85 13.51 15.97
N GLY A 308 27.64 14.79 16.28
CA GLY A 308 26.86 15.72 15.48
C GLY A 308 27.38 15.85 14.06
N GLY A 309 26.43 15.97 13.13
CA GLY A 309 26.69 16.13 11.71
C GLY A 309 25.87 15.17 10.85
N THR A 310 26.31 15.05 9.60
CA THR A 310 25.59 14.34 8.55
C THR A 310 26.30 13.04 8.18
N TYR A 311 25.53 11.95 8.13
CA TYR A 311 25.96 10.62 7.73
C TYR A 311 25.27 10.25 6.42
N HIS A 312 26.06 10.07 5.36
CA HIS A 312 25.57 9.69 4.03
C HIS A 312 25.77 8.18 3.82
N GLU A 313 24.84 7.37 4.35
CA GLU A 313 24.96 5.91 4.37
C GLU A 313 23.61 5.21 4.13
N GLN A 314 23.68 3.95 3.69
CA GLN A 314 22.57 2.99 3.75
C GLN A 314 22.93 1.90 4.74
N ILE A 315 22.13 1.74 5.80
CA ILE A 315 22.48 0.87 6.92
C ILE A 315 21.50 -0.31 7.01
N VAL A 316 22.07 -1.52 7.08
CA VAL A 316 21.33 -2.71 7.49
C VAL A 316 21.82 -3.11 8.87
N ILE A 317 20.94 -3.11 9.87
CA ILE A 317 21.22 -3.68 11.19
C ILE A 317 20.92 -5.18 11.09
N PRO A 318 21.96 -6.05 11.08
CA PRO A 318 21.78 -7.46 10.77
C PRO A 318 21.08 -8.20 11.92
N PRO A 319 20.33 -9.29 11.65
CA PRO A 319 19.51 -9.95 12.66
C PRO A 319 20.19 -10.33 13.97
N GLN A 320 21.49 -10.63 13.92
CA GLN A 320 22.31 -11.08 15.04
C GLN A 320 22.84 -9.94 15.92
N LYS A 321 22.51 -8.68 15.62
CA LYS A 321 23.11 -7.50 16.23
C LYS A 321 22.06 -6.54 16.78
N LYS A 322 21.55 -6.83 17.98
CA LYS A 322 20.71 -5.91 18.74
C LYS A 322 21.55 -4.72 19.16
N VAL A 323 21.09 -3.49 18.92
CA VAL A 323 21.83 -2.28 19.29
C VAL A 323 20.88 -1.17 19.76
N THR A 324 21.44 -0.23 20.51
CA THR A 324 20.87 1.12 20.63
C THR A 324 21.69 2.09 19.78
N ILE A 325 21.05 2.89 18.94
CA ILE A 325 21.70 3.98 18.20
C ILE A 325 21.10 5.30 18.67
N GLN A 326 21.95 6.21 19.12
CA GLN A 326 21.55 7.51 19.66
C GLN A 326 22.60 8.60 19.35
N PRO A 327 22.25 9.88 19.33
CA PRO A 327 23.23 10.96 19.24
C PRO A 327 24.01 11.11 20.56
N ALA A 328 25.17 11.75 20.48
CA ALA A 328 25.83 12.33 21.64
C ALA A 328 24.99 13.47 22.22
N SER A 329 25.18 13.75 23.51
CA SER A 329 24.39 14.77 24.23
C SER A 329 24.39 16.12 23.50
N ASN A 330 23.20 16.63 23.22
CA ASN A 330 22.95 17.92 22.58
C ASN A 330 23.58 18.07 21.16
N GLU A 331 23.89 16.97 20.50
CA GLU A 331 24.47 16.99 19.15
C GLU A 331 23.42 16.59 18.10
N ALA A 332 23.23 17.41 17.07
CA ALA A 332 22.28 17.14 16.00
C ALA A 332 22.86 16.14 15.00
N VAL A 333 22.16 15.02 14.79
CA VAL A 333 22.59 13.95 13.89
C VAL A 333 21.56 13.74 12.78
N TRP A 334 22.04 13.71 11.54
CA TRP A 334 21.22 13.46 10.36
C TRP A 334 21.79 12.31 9.51
N LEU A 335 20.96 11.32 9.20
CA LEU A 335 21.18 10.45 8.04
C LEU A 335 20.61 11.16 6.82
N ASP A 336 21.41 11.30 5.78
CA ASP A 336 21.07 12.14 4.63
C ASP A 336 21.39 11.45 3.31
N GLY A 337 20.35 11.17 2.52
CA GLY A 337 20.48 10.45 1.24
C GLY A 337 20.98 11.31 0.08
N ALA A 338 21.14 12.62 0.28
CA ALA A 338 21.62 13.54 -0.73
C ALA A 338 23.13 13.80 -0.64
N LYS A 339 23.73 14.10 -1.79
CA LYS A 339 25.14 14.54 -1.89
C LYS A 339 25.25 15.84 -2.68
N SER A 340 26.33 16.59 -2.47
CA SER A 340 26.65 17.78 -3.25
C SER A 340 26.89 17.43 -4.72
N VAL A 341 26.38 18.28 -5.62
CA VAL A 341 26.57 18.20 -7.07
C VAL A 341 27.29 19.46 -7.55
N THR A 342 28.48 19.28 -8.13
CA THR A 342 29.37 20.34 -8.62
C THR A 342 29.60 20.22 -10.13
N GLY A 343 30.21 21.24 -10.75
CA GLY A 343 30.57 21.21 -12.18
C GLY A 343 29.46 21.67 -13.12
N TRP A 344 28.51 22.47 -12.62
CA TRP A 344 27.42 23.04 -13.41
C TRP A 344 27.93 23.96 -14.52
N LYS A 345 27.47 23.71 -15.75
CA LYS A 345 27.72 24.55 -16.92
C LYS A 345 26.43 25.22 -17.36
N ALA A 346 26.48 26.50 -17.69
CA ALA A 346 25.34 27.19 -18.30
C ALA A 346 25.07 26.61 -19.71
N SER A 347 23.80 26.39 -20.03
CA SER A 347 23.32 25.90 -21.32
C SER A 347 21.98 26.59 -21.64
N GLY A 348 22.06 27.70 -22.37
CA GLY A 348 20.91 28.58 -22.59
C GLY A 348 20.35 29.12 -21.26
N SER A 349 19.06 28.89 -21.01
CA SER A 349 18.37 29.26 -19.76
C SER A 349 18.47 28.20 -18.65
N THR A 350 19.25 27.13 -18.85
CA THR A 350 19.39 26.00 -17.93
C THR A 350 20.85 25.81 -17.51
N TRP A 351 21.08 24.97 -16.49
CA TRP A 351 22.40 24.55 -16.06
C TRP A 351 22.48 23.02 -16.08
N VAL A 352 23.61 22.50 -16.56
CA VAL A 352 23.79 21.08 -16.85
C VAL A 352 25.04 20.54 -16.16
N VAL A 353 24.93 19.34 -15.60
CA VAL A 353 26.06 18.49 -15.23
C VAL A 353 26.04 17.25 -16.12
N ASP A 354 27.16 16.99 -16.80
CA ASP A 354 27.40 15.76 -17.56
C ASP A 354 27.87 14.63 -16.63
N GLY A 355 27.73 13.38 -17.07
CA GLY A 355 28.18 12.20 -16.32
C GLY A 355 27.29 11.83 -15.13
N TRP A 356 26.06 12.34 -15.08
CA TRP A 356 25.07 11.92 -14.09
C TRP A 356 24.55 10.52 -14.44
N THR A 357 24.96 9.52 -13.66
CA THR A 357 24.68 8.10 -13.89
C THR A 357 23.81 7.45 -12.81
N THR A 358 23.34 8.23 -11.82
CA THR A 358 22.42 7.74 -10.79
C THR A 358 21.14 7.24 -11.47
N LYS A 359 20.87 5.95 -11.35
CA LYS A 359 19.67 5.31 -11.91
C LYS A 359 18.81 4.76 -10.77
N LEU A 360 17.62 5.31 -10.62
CA LEU A 360 16.68 4.96 -9.56
C LEU A 360 15.45 4.27 -10.16
N ASP A 361 14.80 3.42 -9.38
CA ASP A 361 13.60 2.70 -9.82
C ASP A 361 12.37 3.60 -9.67
N SER A 362 11.64 3.82 -10.76
CA SER A 362 10.41 4.63 -10.78
C SER A 362 9.15 3.78 -10.90
N SER A 363 9.20 2.51 -10.48
CA SER A 363 8.00 1.66 -10.51
C SER A 363 6.90 2.31 -9.67
N PRO A 364 5.69 2.46 -10.21
CA PRO A 364 4.61 3.16 -9.52
C PRO A 364 3.93 2.31 -8.44
N THR A 365 4.35 1.05 -8.23
CA THR A 365 3.71 0.13 -7.29
C THR A 365 4.72 -0.50 -6.35
N TYR A 366 4.23 -1.22 -5.34
CA TYR A 366 5.08 -2.00 -4.44
C TYR A 366 5.76 -3.21 -5.10
N THR A 367 5.46 -3.51 -6.36
CA THR A 367 6.17 -4.54 -7.13
C THR A 367 7.13 -3.87 -8.11
N LYS A 368 8.43 -4.07 -7.89
CA LYS A 368 9.47 -3.55 -8.77
C LYS A 368 9.27 -4.03 -10.21
N GLY A 369 9.30 -3.11 -11.16
CA GLY A 369 9.09 -3.32 -12.58
C GLY A 369 7.63 -3.50 -13.01
N ALA A 370 6.67 -3.52 -12.08
CA ALA A 370 5.26 -3.63 -12.43
C ALA A 370 4.68 -2.29 -12.88
N PRO A 371 3.78 -2.27 -13.89
CA PRO A 371 3.07 -1.07 -14.29
C PRO A 371 2.08 -0.63 -13.20
N ASP A 372 1.61 0.61 -13.31
CA ASP A 372 0.53 1.10 -12.45
C ASP A 372 -0.79 0.35 -12.73
N ASN A 373 -1.76 0.52 -11.82
CA ASN A 373 -3.11 0.04 -12.00
C ASN A 373 -3.77 0.73 -13.21
N THR A 374 -4.67 0.03 -13.90
CA THR A 374 -5.41 0.60 -15.03
C THR A 374 -6.68 1.33 -14.58
N GLN A 375 -7.27 0.94 -13.45
CA GLN A 375 -8.46 1.57 -12.87
C GLN A 375 -8.07 2.92 -12.26
N ALA A 376 -8.74 4.01 -12.70
CA ALA A 376 -8.39 5.37 -12.32
C ALA A 376 -8.33 5.56 -10.79
N GLU A 377 -9.31 5.04 -10.07
CA GLU A 377 -9.43 5.11 -8.60
C GLU A 377 -8.33 4.35 -7.84
N TRP A 378 -7.58 3.47 -8.51
CA TRP A 378 -6.58 2.59 -7.90
C TRP A 378 -5.17 2.75 -8.48
N ARG A 379 -4.99 3.71 -9.40
CA ARG A 379 -3.67 4.14 -9.86
C ARG A 379 -2.92 4.76 -8.69
N PHE A 380 -1.66 4.40 -8.50
CA PHE A 380 -0.80 5.13 -7.59
C PHE A 380 -0.50 6.53 -8.14
N VAL A 381 -0.10 6.62 -9.41
CA VAL A 381 0.31 7.88 -10.01
C VAL A 381 -0.91 8.68 -10.44
N ASN A 382 -1.01 9.89 -9.89
CA ASN A 382 -1.96 10.87 -10.37
C ASN A 382 -1.52 11.34 -11.78
N PRO A 383 -2.39 11.27 -12.80
CA PRO A 383 -2.08 11.78 -14.14
C PRO A 383 -1.63 13.25 -14.19
N GLU A 384 -2.05 14.08 -13.22
CA GLU A 384 -1.61 15.48 -13.08
C GLU A 384 -0.21 15.64 -12.45
N ARG A 385 0.34 14.53 -11.93
CA ARG A 385 1.66 14.42 -11.30
C ARG A 385 2.42 13.21 -11.87
N PRO A 386 2.71 13.18 -13.18
CA PRO A 386 3.29 12.01 -13.84
C PRO A 386 4.69 11.65 -13.34
N MET A 387 5.39 12.59 -12.69
CA MET A 387 6.71 12.34 -12.09
C MET A 387 6.65 11.83 -10.65
N ALA A 388 5.47 11.64 -10.05
CA ALA A 388 5.35 11.32 -8.62
C ALA A 388 6.11 10.04 -8.21
N ALA A 389 6.11 9.02 -9.06
CA ALA A 389 6.83 7.77 -8.82
C ALA A 389 8.35 7.86 -9.09
N HIS A 390 8.83 8.97 -9.67
CA HIS A 390 10.25 9.17 -9.91
C HIS A 390 10.91 9.67 -8.61
N PRO A 391 11.89 8.92 -8.07
CA PRO A 391 12.42 9.21 -6.74
C PRO A 391 13.56 10.24 -6.75
N ASP A 392 13.94 10.79 -7.90
CA ASP A 392 14.99 11.80 -7.97
C ASP A 392 14.57 13.07 -7.23
N GLN A 393 15.49 13.68 -6.49
CA GLN A 393 15.25 14.96 -5.83
C GLN A 393 16.50 15.84 -5.97
N VAL A 394 16.30 17.13 -6.17
CA VAL A 394 17.37 18.13 -6.27
C VAL A 394 17.01 19.35 -5.44
N TRP A 395 18.00 19.91 -4.74
CA TRP A 395 17.86 21.16 -3.99
C TRP A 395 18.87 22.19 -4.48
N VAL A 396 18.46 23.46 -4.54
CA VAL A 396 19.36 24.60 -4.73
C VAL A 396 19.21 25.54 -3.54
N ALA A 397 20.30 25.79 -2.82
CA ALA A 397 20.27 26.53 -1.55
C ALA A 397 19.22 26.00 -0.56
N GLY A 398 19.07 24.68 -0.47
CA GLY A 398 18.10 24.02 0.41
C GLY A 398 16.64 24.04 -0.07
N VAL A 399 16.33 24.66 -1.22
CA VAL A 399 14.97 24.66 -1.80
C VAL A 399 14.84 23.48 -2.77
N GLN A 400 13.88 22.59 -2.53
CA GLN A 400 13.62 21.44 -3.41
C GLN A 400 13.07 21.92 -4.76
N LEU A 401 13.63 21.38 -5.84
CA LEU A 401 13.15 21.59 -7.21
C LEU A 401 12.13 20.51 -7.58
N ARG A 402 11.18 20.85 -8.45
CA ARG A 402 10.21 19.90 -8.99
C ARG A 402 10.77 19.16 -10.21
N GLN A 403 10.69 17.82 -10.23
CA GLN A 403 11.09 17.05 -11.41
C GLN A 403 10.10 17.28 -12.56
N VAL A 404 10.63 17.37 -13.78
CA VAL A 404 9.84 17.42 -15.02
C VAL A 404 10.27 16.30 -15.97
N ALA A 405 9.40 15.95 -16.93
CA ALA A 405 9.57 14.77 -17.76
C ALA A 405 10.52 14.98 -18.94
N THR A 406 10.74 16.23 -19.37
CA THR A 406 11.59 16.55 -20.52
C THR A 406 12.44 17.78 -20.27
N ALA A 407 13.58 17.87 -20.97
CA ALA A 407 14.47 19.03 -20.91
C ALA A 407 13.76 20.36 -21.27
N ALA A 408 12.81 20.32 -22.22
CA ALA A 408 12.06 21.51 -22.65
C ALA A 408 11.14 22.08 -21.55
N GLN A 409 10.78 21.27 -20.54
CA GLN A 409 9.96 21.72 -19.42
C GLN A 409 10.79 22.39 -18.31
N VAL A 410 12.13 22.36 -18.41
CA VAL A 410 13.01 22.89 -17.39
C VAL A 410 12.97 24.42 -17.39
N LYS A 411 12.50 24.97 -16.27
CA LYS A 411 12.48 26.39 -15.89
C LYS A 411 12.91 26.56 -14.43
N ALA A 412 13.06 27.80 -13.99
CA ALA A 412 13.34 28.09 -12.57
C ALA A 412 12.39 27.32 -11.64
N GLY A 413 12.94 26.69 -10.62
CA GLY A 413 12.21 25.82 -9.68
C GLY A 413 12.06 24.36 -10.13
N THR A 414 12.61 23.95 -11.29
CA THR A 414 12.46 22.59 -11.81
C THR A 414 13.79 21.97 -12.26
N PHE A 415 13.79 20.64 -12.39
CA PHE A 415 14.93 19.87 -12.90
C PHE A 415 14.48 18.67 -13.74
N PHE A 416 15.38 18.16 -14.56
CA PHE A 416 15.20 16.99 -15.42
C PHE A 416 16.42 16.06 -15.30
N VAL A 417 16.16 14.75 -15.27
CA VAL A 417 17.20 13.71 -15.32
C VAL A 417 17.19 13.15 -16.74
N ASP A 418 18.27 13.41 -17.48
CA ASP A 418 18.46 12.89 -18.82
C ASP A 418 19.24 11.58 -18.76
N ASP A 419 18.51 10.48 -18.58
CA ASP A 419 19.09 9.14 -18.52
C ASP A 419 19.78 8.73 -19.82
N ALA A 420 19.35 9.25 -20.97
CA ALA A 420 19.92 8.91 -22.26
C ALA A 420 21.29 9.57 -22.45
N ALA A 421 21.38 10.87 -22.16
CA ALA A 421 22.61 11.64 -22.29
C ALA A 421 23.51 11.58 -21.04
N LYS A 422 23.05 10.96 -19.95
CA LYS A 422 23.73 10.93 -18.64
C LYS A 422 23.96 12.34 -18.10
N ARG A 423 22.89 13.12 -18.01
CA ARG A 423 22.94 14.51 -17.54
C ARG A 423 21.90 14.79 -16.45
N LEU A 424 22.25 15.72 -15.56
CA LEU A 424 21.31 16.37 -14.66
C LEU A 424 21.15 17.83 -15.11
N VAL A 425 19.91 18.26 -15.33
CA VAL A 425 19.58 19.59 -15.84
C VAL A 425 18.70 20.32 -14.83
N ILE A 426 19.08 21.53 -14.43
CA ILE A 426 18.28 22.39 -13.54
C ILE A 426 17.95 23.71 -14.22
N GLY A 427 16.79 24.28 -13.88
CA GLY A 427 16.38 25.60 -14.37
C GLY A 427 16.62 26.73 -13.38
N THR A 428 17.05 26.42 -12.15
CA THR A 428 17.42 27.42 -11.13
C THR A 428 18.92 27.68 -11.22
N ASN A 429 19.32 28.96 -11.27
CA ASN A 429 20.74 29.34 -11.30
C ASN A 429 21.49 28.85 -10.04
N PRO A 430 22.50 27.98 -10.18
CA PRO A 430 23.28 27.44 -9.06
C PRO A 430 24.47 28.31 -8.64
N THR A 431 24.79 29.40 -9.35
CA THR A 431 25.98 30.23 -9.07
C THR A 431 25.99 30.72 -7.61
N GLY A 432 27.07 30.39 -6.89
CA GLY A 432 27.25 30.77 -5.48
C GLY A 432 26.33 30.02 -4.50
N LYS A 433 25.59 29.01 -4.94
CA LYS A 433 24.62 28.26 -4.13
C LYS A 433 24.99 26.78 -4.06
N PRO A 434 24.81 26.10 -2.91
CA PRO A 434 24.95 24.66 -2.86
C PRO A 434 23.85 24.01 -3.69
N VAL A 435 24.22 22.97 -4.44
CA VAL A 435 23.27 22.09 -5.14
C VAL A 435 23.47 20.68 -4.62
N GLU A 436 22.39 20.04 -4.23
CA GLU A 436 22.40 18.71 -3.64
C GLU A 436 21.38 17.83 -4.36
N ALA A 437 21.66 16.54 -4.50
CA ALA A 437 20.74 15.59 -5.12
C ALA A 437 20.73 14.26 -4.38
N SER A 438 19.54 13.67 -4.23
CA SER A 438 19.34 12.36 -3.62
C SER A 438 19.99 11.27 -4.48
N VAL A 439 20.76 10.39 -3.84
CA VAL A 439 21.40 9.23 -4.51
C VAL A 439 21.29 7.93 -3.74
N LEU A 440 20.93 7.97 -2.45
CA LEU A 440 20.67 6.79 -1.64
C LEU A 440 19.18 6.59 -1.46
N THR A 441 18.71 5.34 -1.45
CA THR A 441 17.28 5.02 -1.48
C THR A 441 16.70 4.59 -0.14
N GLN A 442 17.56 4.23 0.82
CA GLN A 442 17.14 3.72 2.14
C GLN A 442 18.18 4.08 3.20
N ALA A 443 17.71 4.58 4.34
CA ALA A 443 18.56 4.97 5.46
C ALA A 443 18.85 3.78 6.39
N LEU A 444 17.78 3.10 6.84
CA LEU A 444 17.85 2.09 7.88
C LEU A 444 16.95 0.89 7.55
N SER A 445 17.53 -0.30 7.45
CA SER A 445 16.82 -1.58 7.48
C SER A 445 17.14 -2.28 8.80
N ILE A 446 16.20 -2.22 9.76
CA ILE A 446 16.37 -2.73 11.11
C ILE A 446 15.89 -4.18 11.15
N ARG A 447 16.82 -5.14 11.12
CA ARG A 447 16.50 -6.57 11.05
C ARG A 447 16.82 -7.34 12.33
N SER A 448 17.30 -6.67 13.38
CA SER A 448 17.55 -7.27 14.69
C SER A 448 16.50 -6.91 15.71
N ALA A 449 15.97 -7.93 16.38
CA ALA A 449 14.92 -7.75 17.37
C ALA A 449 15.39 -6.96 18.59
N GLY A 450 14.52 -6.13 19.15
CA GLY A 450 14.84 -5.32 20.33
C GLY A 450 15.76 -4.14 20.07
N THR A 451 16.02 -3.78 18.81
CA THR A 451 16.85 -2.62 18.45
C THR A 451 16.12 -1.31 18.76
N ALA A 452 16.86 -0.33 19.31
CA ALA A 452 16.35 0.99 19.63
C ALA A 452 17.07 2.09 18.82
N ILE A 453 16.30 2.98 18.21
CA ILE A 453 16.80 4.16 17.49
C ILE A 453 16.25 5.41 18.19
N ARG A 454 17.12 6.35 18.54
CA ARG A 454 16.75 7.50 19.38
C ARG A 454 17.30 8.82 18.84
N GLY A 455 16.50 9.87 18.88
CA GLY A 455 16.98 11.27 18.82
C GLY A 455 17.62 11.74 17.53
N ILE A 456 17.55 10.95 16.45
CA ILE A 456 18.19 11.26 15.16
C ILE A 456 17.19 11.77 14.12
N GLY A 457 17.72 12.48 13.12
CA GLY A 457 17.01 12.82 11.89
C GLY A 457 17.39 11.91 10.72
N VAL A 458 16.45 11.68 9.81
CA VAL A 458 16.60 10.97 8.53
C VAL A 458 15.95 11.82 7.44
N ARG A 459 16.66 12.11 6.35
CA ARG A 459 16.13 12.94 5.28
C ARG A 459 16.71 12.71 3.89
N ARG A 460 15.99 13.20 2.87
CA ARG A 460 16.46 13.33 1.48
C ARG A 460 16.95 12.02 0.88
N TYR A 461 16.29 10.91 1.20
CA TYR A 461 16.51 9.64 0.53
C TYR A 461 15.59 9.53 -0.69
N ALA A 462 16.18 9.07 -1.79
CA ALA A 462 15.56 8.71 -3.04
C ALA A 462 14.77 7.38 -2.93
N THR A 463 13.97 7.22 -1.87
CA THR A 463 13.24 5.98 -1.61
C THR A 463 12.27 5.71 -2.74
N THR A 464 12.37 4.53 -3.33
CA THR A 464 11.52 4.07 -4.43
C THR A 464 10.23 3.48 -3.87
N VAL A 465 9.13 3.51 -4.63
CA VAL A 465 7.84 2.94 -4.17
C VAL A 465 8.01 1.46 -3.74
N PRO A 466 8.70 0.58 -4.49
CA PRO A 466 8.89 -0.83 -4.09
C PRO A 466 9.66 -1.06 -2.79
N GLU A 467 10.46 -0.09 -2.32
CA GLU A 467 11.19 -0.24 -1.05
C GLU A 467 10.29 0.01 0.17
N MET A 468 9.12 0.61 -0.03
CA MET A 468 8.07 0.84 0.96
C MET A 468 8.44 1.71 2.17
N GLY A 469 9.71 2.01 2.44
CA GLY A 469 10.13 2.90 3.52
C GLY A 469 11.61 3.27 3.49
N THR A 470 11.91 4.54 3.74
CA THR A 470 13.28 5.03 4.01
C THR A 470 13.86 4.41 5.28
N VAL A 471 13.02 4.23 6.30
CA VAL A 471 13.32 3.51 7.53
C VAL A 471 12.38 2.32 7.66
N ILE A 472 12.94 1.11 7.79
CA ILE A 472 12.18 -0.13 7.88
C ILE A 472 12.45 -0.83 9.21
N ALA A 473 11.39 -1.10 9.97
CA ALA A 473 11.38 -2.07 11.06
C ALA A 473 10.99 -3.46 10.51
N ALA A 474 11.98 -4.34 10.34
CA ALA A 474 11.82 -5.69 9.79
C ALA A 474 12.16 -6.79 10.82
N ALA A 475 12.13 -6.46 12.10
CA ALA A 475 12.25 -7.40 13.20
C ALA A 475 11.35 -7.00 14.37
N ALA A 476 11.08 -7.95 15.26
CA ALA A 476 10.20 -7.72 16.39
C ALA A 476 10.81 -6.77 17.42
N ASP A 477 9.96 -6.12 18.23
CA ASP A 477 10.39 -5.32 19.39
C ASP A 477 11.32 -4.13 19.01
N VAL A 478 11.23 -3.64 17.77
CA VAL A 478 11.96 -2.45 17.33
C VAL A 478 11.30 -1.19 17.91
N SER A 479 12.12 -0.27 18.43
CA SER A 479 11.65 1.01 18.97
C SER A 479 12.31 2.21 18.30
N LEU A 480 11.50 3.19 17.90
CA LEU A 480 11.93 4.52 17.47
C LEU A 480 11.42 5.53 18.49
N THR A 481 12.32 6.35 19.04
CA THR A 481 11.98 7.39 20.02
C THR A 481 12.61 8.72 19.62
N ASP A 482 11.83 9.80 19.51
CA ASP A 482 12.34 11.12 19.12
C ASP A 482 13.08 11.10 17.76
N VAL A 483 12.52 10.37 16.78
CA VAL A 483 13.12 10.24 15.44
C VAL A 483 12.35 11.09 14.44
N THR A 484 13.06 11.93 13.68
CA THR A 484 12.48 12.71 12.59
C THR A 484 12.79 12.06 11.24
N ILE A 485 11.78 11.80 10.41
CA ILE A 485 11.91 11.21 9.07
C ILE A 485 11.19 12.13 8.09
N ARG A 486 11.95 12.79 7.20
CA ARG A 486 11.40 13.88 6.38
C ARG A 486 11.98 14.01 4.99
N ASP A 487 11.21 14.61 4.08
CA ASP A 487 11.64 14.99 2.73
C ASP A 487 12.22 13.82 1.90
N ASN A 488 11.71 12.61 2.09
CA ASN A 488 12.10 11.45 1.29
C ASN A 488 11.13 11.25 0.13
N SER A 489 11.61 10.73 -1.01
CA SER A 489 10.84 10.77 -2.26
C SER A 489 9.53 9.98 -2.25
N THR A 490 9.38 8.97 -1.40
CA THR A 490 8.13 8.20 -1.31
C THR A 490 7.69 7.98 0.14
N THR A 491 7.88 6.78 0.71
CA THR A 491 7.43 6.48 2.06
C THR A 491 8.53 6.73 3.09
N GLY A 492 8.20 7.45 4.17
CA GLY A 492 9.16 7.71 5.25
C GLY A 492 9.48 6.46 6.08
N PHE A 493 8.46 5.89 6.74
CA PHE A 493 8.62 4.75 7.66
C PHE A 493 7.78 3.54 7.26
N TYR A 494 8.28 2.32 7.45
CA TYR A 494 7.46 1.12 7.36
C TYR A 494 7.81 0.03 8.38
N SER A 495 6.81 -0.65 8.94
CA SER A 495 7.00 -1.85 9.77
C SER A 495 6.39 -3.11 9.16
N TRP A 496 7.12 -4.21 9.25
CA TRP A 496 6.74 -5.55 8.79
C TRP A 496 6.76 -6.57 9.93
N SER A 497 6.77 -6.10 11.18
CA SER A 497 7.14 -6.95 12.31
C SER A 497 6.45 -6.57 13.61
N PRO A 498 6.15 -7.57 14.47
CA PRO A 498 5.33 -7.38 15.64
C PRO A 498 6.03 -6.51 16.70
N ARG A 499 5.22 -5.89 17.56
CA ARG A 499 5.64 -5.11 18.73
C ARG A 499 6.59 -3.95 18.40
N THR A 500 6.43 -3.39 17.20
CA THR A 500 7.08 -2.12 16.84
C THR A 500 6.50 -1.00 17.71
N THR A 501 7.37 -0.19 18.30
CA THR A 501 6.98 0.98 19.11
C THR A 501 7.52 2.27 18.49
N LEU A 502 6.62 3.21 18.20
CA LEU A 502 6.92 4.54 17.71
C LEU A 502 6.49 5.54 18.78
N ASN A 503 7.45 6.22 19.41
CA ASN A 503 7.17 7.21 20.44
C ASN A 503 7.79 8.56 20.04
N ARG A 504 6.99 9.61 19.91
CA ARG A 504 7.49 10.92 19.44
C ARG A 504 8.27 10.80 18.14
N VAL A 505 7.62 10.26 17.11
CA VAL A 505 8.18 10.15 15.76
C VAL A 505 7.55 11.22 14.88
N SER A 506 8.36 11.93 14.10
CA SER A 506 7.89 12.92 13.12
C SER A 506 8.05 12.38 11.70
N LEU A 507 6.96 12.34 10.94
CA LEU A 507 6.88 11.94 9.54
C LEU A 507 6.44 13.16 8.72
N ILE A 508 7.40 13.85 8.08
CA ILE A 508 7.16 15.19 7.53
C ILE A 508 7.48 15.22 6.03
N GLY A 509 6.53 15.61 5.19
CA GLY A 509 6.84 15.92 3.78
C GLY A 509 7.41 14.75 2.97
N ASN A 510 7.03 13.51 3.29
CA ASN A 510 7.44 12.34 2.50
C ASN A 510 6.54 12.23 1.25
N GLY A 511 7.11 11.86 0.11
CA GLY A 511 6.50 12.01 -1.21
C GLY A 511 5.25 11.19 -1.49
N LEU A 512 5.05 10.04 -0.83
CA LEU A 512 3.90 9.16 -0.98
C LEU A 512 3.11 9.02 0.33
N LEU A 513 3.78 8.54 1.38
CA LEU A 513 3.15 8.13 2.63
C LEU A 513 4.07 8.55 3.79
N GLY A 514 3.51 9.12 4.85
CA GLY A 514 4.28 9.39 6.07
C GLY A 514 4.90 8.11 6.61
N GLY A 515 4.05 7.10 6.85
CA GLY A 515 4.53 5.75 7.08
C GLY A 515 3.42 4.69 7.06
N GLY A 516 3.80 3.43 7.28
CA GLY A 516 2.83 2.36 7.37
C GLY A 516 3.30 1.15 8.17
N ALA A 517 2.39 0.20 8.35
CA ALA A 517 2.68 -1.05 9.01
C ALA A 517 1.82 -2.18 8.44
N SER A 518 2.39 -3.37 8.31
CA SER A 518 1.68 -4.59 7.92
C SER A 518 2.18 -5.75 8.76
N GLN A 519 1.28 -6.61 9.25
CA GLN A 519 1.61 -7.76 10.11
C GLN A 519 2.43 -7.36 11.36
N ALA A 520 2.19 -6.14 11.86
CA ALA A 520 2.93 -5.54 12.95
C ALA A 520 2.21 -5.73 14.29
N ASP A 521 1.80 -6.97 14.61
CA ASP A 521 0.92 -7.23 15.76
C ASP A 521 1.48 -6.65 17.07
N GLY A 522 0.65 -5.92 17.82
CA GLY A 522 1.10 -5.18 19.00
C GLY A 522 1.77 -3.84 18.68
N LEU A 523 1.52 -3.26 17.49
CA LEU A 523 2.00 -1.93 17.11
C LEU A 523 1.53 -0.88 18.12
N LYS A 524 2.49 -0.10 18.63
CA LYS A 524 2.23 1.04 19.52
C LYS A 524 2.76 2.32 18.89
N VAL A 525 1.88 3.30 18.71
CA VAL A 525 2.20 4.64 18.23
C VAL A 525 1.72 5.64 19.29
N THR A 526 2.63 6.50 19.74
CA THR A 526 2.35 7.48 20.79
C THR A 526 3.03 8.79 20.45
N GLN A 527 2.28 9.90 20.51
CA GLN A 527 2.79 11.24 20.21
C GLN A 527 3.47 11.35 18.84
N MET A 528 2.96 10.69 17.81
CA MET A 528 3.46 10.87 16.45
C MET A 528 2.98 12.21 15.89
N LEU A 529 3.83 12.86 15.09
CA LEU A 529 3.41 13.92 14.17
C LEU A 529 3.56 13.41 12.74
N SER A 530 2.47 13.35 11.98
CA SER A 530 2.50 13.05 10.55
C SER A 530 1.89 14.22 9.78
N THR A 531 2.72 14.97 9.04
CA THR A 531 2.29 16.21 8.40
C THR A 531 2.87 16.46 7.01
N GLY A 532 2.06 17.02 6.12
CA GLY A 532 2.48 17.40 4.77
C GLY A 532 2.93 16.24 3.88
N ASN A 533 2.61 14.99 4.23
CA ASN A 533 3.00 13.84 3.43
C ASN A 533 2.13 13.70 2.16
N ASN A 534 2.58 12.83 1.26
CA ASN A 534 2.20 12.80 -0.14
C ASN A 534 2.60 14.08 -0.91
N SER A 535 3.81 14.59 -0.64
CA SER A 535 4.31 15.84 -1.22
C SER A 535 4.52 15.77 -2.73
N GLU A 536 4.71 14.58 -3.31
CA GLU A 536 4.81 14.39 -4.76
C GLU A 536 3.43 14.29 -5.44
N GLY A 537 2.35 14.15 -4.66
CA GLY A 537 0.98 14.21 -5.14
C GLY A 537 0.50 12.96 -5.88
N PHE A 538 0.82 11.77 -5.34
CA PHE A 538 0.16 10.53 -5.74
C PHE A 538 -1.36 10.58 -5.50
N ASN A 539 -2.11 9.68 -6.12
CA ASN A 539 -3.54 9.53 -5.80
C ASN A 539 -3.73 9.05 -4.35
N HIS A 540 -4.85 9.44 -3.73
CA HIS A 540 -5.18 9.05 -2.35
C HIS A 540 -5.28 7.52 -2.17
N SER A 541 -5.90 6.85 -3.14
CA SER A 541 -5.87 5.39 -3.27
C SER A 541 -4.71 4.97 -4.16
N PRO A 542 -4.04 3.84 -3.87
CA PRO A 542 -4.41 2.84 -2.85
C PRO A 542 -3.91 3.13 -1.43
N VAL A 543 -3.09 4.16 -1.21
CA VAL A 543 -2.33 4.26 0.06
C VAL A 543 -1.95 5.66 0.53
N SER A 544 -1.80 6.65 -0.34
CA SER A 544 -1.08 7.88 0.00
C SER A 544 -1.73 8.71 1.11
N GLY A 545 -0.88 9.43 1.86
CA GLY A 545 -1.31 10.28 2.96
C GLY A 545 -0.48 10.08 4.23
N ALA A 546 -1.16 10.01 5.38
CA ALA A 546 -0.52 10.13 6.68
C ALA A 546 0.08 8.81 7.20
N PHE A 547 -0.76 7.79 7.46
CA PHE A 547 -0.32 6.53 8.04
C PHE A 547 -1.28 5.37 7.73
N LYS A 548 -0.82 4.32 7.04
CA LYS A 548 -1.64 3.14 6.70
C LYS A 548 -1.20 1.88 7.46
N VAL A 549 -2.14 1.24 8.14
CA VAL A 549 -1.94 -0.03 8.86
C VAL A 549 -2.77 -1.12 8.20
N THR A 550 -2.14 -2.26 7.89
CA THR A 550 -2.81 -3.42 7.32
C THR A 550 -2.54 -4.69 8.10
N ARG A 551 -3.48 -5.66 8.04
CA ARG A 551 -3.25 -7.06 8.46
C ARG A 551 -2.57 -7.20 9.84
N THR A 552 -2.99 -6.39 10.80
CA THR A 552 -2.31 -6.22 12.09
C THR A 552 -3.30 -6.36 13.24
N GLN A 553 -2.91 -7.05 14.32
CA GLN A 553 -3.72 -7.20 15.52
C GLN A 553 -3.18 -6.35 16.68
N LYS A 554 -4.05 -5.91 17.58
CA LYS A 554 -3.70 -5.17 18.82
C LYS A 554 -2.93 -3.89 18.51
N VAL A 555 -3.58 -2.97 17.81
CA VAL A 555 -3.00 -1.69 17.41
C VAL A 555 -3.36 -0.62 18.42
N THR A 556 -2.38 0.15 18.89
CA THR A 556 -2.62 1.35 19.71
C THR A 556 -2.01 2.56 19.01
N VAL A 557 -2.83 3.57 18.75
CA VAL A 557 -2.40 4.89 18.28
C VAL A 557 -3.01 5.91 19.22
N SER A 558 -2.13 6.61 19.95
CA SER A 558 -2.55 7.56 20.97
C SER A 558 -1.77 8.84 20.91
N ASP A 559 -2.42 9.93 21.32
CA ASP A 559 -1.80 11.22 21.53
C ASP A 559 -1.05 11.80 20.34
N SER A 560 -1.44 11.39 19.14
CA SER A 560 -0.75 11.71 17.89
C SER A 560 -1.52 12.72 17.06
N ALA A 561 -0.82 13.44 16.19
CA ALA A 561 -1.37 14.39 15.24
C ALA A 561 -1.09 13.98 13.80
N PHE A 562 -2.14 13.97 12.98
CA PHE A 562 -2.11 13.66 11.55
C PHE A 562 -2.72 14.83 10.80
N THR A 563 -1.86 15.72 10.30
CA THR A 563 -2.28 17.06 9.90
C THR A 563 -1.85 17.41 8.49
N ALA A 564 -2.70 18.08 7.72
CA ALA A 564 -2.31 18.67 6.42
C ALA A 564 -1.62 17.68 5.46
N ASN A 565 -1.92 16.39 5.54
CA ASN A 565 -1.41 15.42 4.57
C ASN A 565 -2.23 15.53 3.29
N ASN A 566 -1.55 15.51 2.14
CA ASN A 566 -2.19 15.50 0.84
C ASN A 566 -2.73 14.10 0.51
N GLY A 567 -3.62 13.57 1.34
CA GLY A 567 -4.21 12.27 1.16
C GLY A 567 -5.08 11.91 2.35
N ARG A 568 -5.26 10.62 2.60
CA ARG A 568 -5.98 10.16 3.77
C ARG A 568 -5.16 10.41 5.04
N GLY A 569 -5.83 10.64 6.17
CA GLY A 569 -5.20 10.54 7.48
C GLY A 569 -4.93 9.07 7.85
N PRO A 570 -5.07 8.67 9.12
CA PRO A 570 -4.90 7.27 9.53
C PRO A 570 -5.88 6.31 8.84
N TRP A 571 -5.35 5.22 8.27
CA TRP A 571 -6.14 4.22 7.55
C TRP A 571 -5.82 2.81 8.06
N PHE A 572 -6.79 2.18 8.70
CA PHE A 572 -6.77 0.79 9.12
C PHE A 572 -7.52 -0.03 8.07
N ASP A 573 -6.82 -0.90 7.37
CA ASP A 573 -7.33 -1.61 6.18
C ASP A 573 -6.93 -3.08 6.19
N GLU A 574 -7.56 -3.89 5.36
CA GLU A 574 -7.13 -5.26 5.10
C GLU A 574 -6.98 -6.10 6.40
N SER A 575 -8.06 -6.25 7.15
CA SER A 575 -8.13 -7.10 8.35
C SER A 575 -7.27 -6.61 9.53
N VAL A 576 -7.40 -5.34 9.92
CA VAL A 576 -6.86 -4.86 11.20
C VAL A 576 -7.83 -5.17 12.33
N ILE A 577 -7.29 -5.67 13.44
CA ILE A 577 -8.05 -6.24 14.54
C ILE A 577 -7.64 -5.62 15.87
N ASP A 578 -8.59 -5.35 16.76
CA ASP A 578 -8.34 -4.79 18.11
C ASP A 578 -7.58 -3.45 18.03
N ILE A 579 -8.25 -2.44 17.47
CA ILE A 579 -7.72 -1.09 17.26
C ILE A 579 -8.12 -0.20 18.44
N ALA A 580 -7.15 0.45 19.08
CA ALA A 580 -7.36 1.58 19.96
C ALA A 580 -6.78 2.84 19.29
N PHE A 581 -7.64 3.66 18.71
CA PHE A 581 -7.32 4.96 18.13
C PHE A 581 -7.87 6.03 19.06
N THR A 582 -7.08 6.35 20.09
CA THR A 582 -7.56 7.15 21.20
C THR A 582 -6.79 8.42 21.35
N GLY A 583 -7.53 9.51 21.36
CA GLY A 583 -6.94 10.75 21.66
C GLY A 583 -5.97 11.23 20.59
N ASN A 584 -6.39 11.39 19.37
CA ASN A 584 -5.56 11.90 18.29
C ASN A 584 -6.21 13.14 17.68
N ASP A 585 -5.41 13.93 16.97
CA ASP A 585 -5.86 15.10 16.25
C ASP A 585 -5.63 14.89 14.75
N VAL A 586 -6.73 14.84 14.00
CA VAL A 586 -6.74 14.51 12.58
C VAL A 586 -7.34 15.68 11.83
N ILE A 587 -6.47 16.60 11.39
CA ILE A 587 -6.87 17.96 11.01
C ILE A 587 -6.36 18.31 9.61
N GLY A 588 -7.27 18.68 8.71
CA GLY A 588 -6.89 19.30 7.43
C GLY A 588 -6.25 18.37 6.41
N ASN A 589 -6.43 17.04 6.51
CA ASN A 589 -5.97 16.13 5.45
C ASN A 589 -6.89 16.24 4.22
N THR A 590 -6.37 16.13 3.01
CA THR A 590 -7.17 16.36 1.78
C THR A 590 -8.13 15.22 1.44
N GLY A 591 -7.95 14.03 2.02
CA GLY A 591 -8.86 12.89 1.91
C GLY A 591 -9.71 12.68 3.18
N HIS A 592 -10.10 11.43 3.44
CA HIS A 592 -10.75 11.09 4.71
C HIS A 592 -9.83 11.37 5.90
N GLY A 593 -10.40 11.80 7.02
CA GLY A 593 -9.66 11.97 8.27
C GLY A 593 -9.17 10.62 8.80
N VAL A 594 -10.08 9.75 9.22
CA VAL A 594 -9.77 8.40 9.69
C VAL A 594 -10.58 7.39 8.87
N MET A 595 -9.94 6.29 8.47
CA MET A 595 -10.63 5.20 7.81
C MET A 595 -10.43 3.88 8.54
N VAL A 596 -11.53 3.23 8.90
CA VAL A 596 -11.59 1.86 9.44
C VAL A 596 -12.29 1.02 8.38
N GLU A 597 -11.49 0.33 7.58
CA GLU A 597 -11.91 -0.42 6.40
C GLU A 597 -11.55 -1.91 6.55
N LEU A 598 -12.48 -2.80 6.16
CA LEU A 598 -12.26 -4.26 6.15
C LEU A 598 -11.71 -4.81 7.49
N SER A 599 -12.09 -4.21 8.61
CA SER A 599 -11.47 -4.39 9.92
C SER A 599 -12.50 -4.75 11.00
N GLU A 600 -12.04 -5.05 12.22
CA GLU A 600 -12.90 -5.58 13.27
C GLU A 600 -12.44 -5.15 14.67
N ARG A 601 -13.38 -4.82 15.55
CA ARG A 601 -13.13 -4.37 16.95
C ARG A 601 -12.23 -3.13 17.02
N ALA A 602 -12.81 -1.97 16.75
CA ALA A 602 -12.12 -0.68 16.84
C ALA A 602 -12.74 0.21 17.93
N ILE A 603 -11.89 0.86 18.73
CA ILE A 603 -12.25 1.94 19.65
C ILE A 603 -11.65 3.22 19.07
N VAL A 604 -12.53 4.14 18.66
CA VAL A 604 -12.19 5.49 18.20
C VAL A 604 -12.72 6.45 19.25
N ALA A 605 -11.85 6.94 20.14
CA ALA A 605 -12.29 7.76 21.26
C ALA A 605 -11.41 8.97 21.60
N ASP A 606 -11.97 10.03 22.17
CA ASP A 606 -11.22 11.24 22.60
C ASP A 606 -10.50 11.99 21.44
N ASN A 607 -10.90 11.80 20.18
CA ASN A 607 -10.21 12.39 19.02
C ASN A 607 -10.83 13.73 18.59
N ILE A 608 -9.99 14.66 18.09
CA ILE A 608 -10.44 15.78 17.25
C ILE A 608 -10.27 15.37 15.79
N ILE A 609 -11.35 15.38 15.01
CA ILE A 609 -11.34 15.00 13.59
C ILE A 609 -12.01 16.12 12.80
N ALA A 610 -11.20 17.03 12.26
CA ALA A 610 -11.70 18.32 11.77
C ALA A 610 -11.13 18.70 10.40
N ARG A 611 -11.93 19.40 9.60
CA ARG A 611 -11.51 20.06 8.37
C ARG A 611 -10.84 19.14 7.35
N ASN A 612 -11.12 17.83 7.38
CA ASN A 612 -10.60 16.91 6.37
C ASN A 612 -11.40 17.05 5.06
N GLY A 613 -10.76 16.80 3.93
CA GLY A 613 -11.28 17.08 2.58
C GLY A 613 -12.35 16.12 2.09
N ASP A 614 -12.68 15.09 2.87
CA ASP A 614 -13.82 14.21 2.61
C ASP A 614 -14.51 13.79 3.93
N PHE A 615 -14.81 12.52 4.16
CA PHE A 615 -15.34 12.04 5.44
C PHE A 615 -14.39 12.29 6.61
N GLY A 616 -14.93 12.70 7.77
CA GLY A 616 -14.16 12.78 9.01
C GLY A 616 -13.70 11.39 9.47
N LEU A 617 -14.66 10.53 9.85
CA LEU A 617 -14.45 9.10 10.07
C LEU A 617 -15.25 8.28 9.06
N PHE A 618 -14.59 7.36 8.36
CA PHE A 618 -15.25 6.38 7.50
C PHE A 618 -15.09 4.97 8.07
N VAL A 619 -16.21 4.38 8.50
CA VAL A 619 -16.31 2.96 8.85
C VAL A 619 -16.86 2.23 7.62
N LEU A 620 -16.02 1.46 6.93
CA LEU A 620 -16.39 0.72 5.73
C LEU A 620 -16.17 -0.77 5.94
N ASN A 621 -17.20 -1.59 5.75
CA ASN A 621 -17.11 -3.05 5.87
C ASN A 621 -16.41 -3.50 7.17
N SER A 622 -16.66 -2.80 8.28
CA SER A 622 -15.95 -3.03 9.54
C SER A 622 -16.91 -3.18 10.72
N GLY A 623 -16.69 -4.20 11.54
CA GLY A 623 -17.57 -4.60 12.63
C GLY A 623 -17.07 -4.19 14.01
N ASN A 624 -18.00 -4.19 14.98
CA ASN A 624 -17.75 -3.91 16.41
C ASN A 624 -16.95 -2.62 16.63
N VAL A 625 -17.32 -1.55 15.92
CA VAL A 625 -16.65 -0.24 16.03
C VAL A 625 -17.35 0.61 17.08
N LYS A 626 -16.58 1.12 18.06
CA LYS A 626 -17.05 1.99 19.14
C LYS A 626 -16.49 3.39 18.93
N ILE A 627 -17.37 4.37 18.72
CA ILE A 627 -17.06 5.77 18.43
C ILE A 627 -17.52 6.62 19.61
N TRP A 628 -16.59 7.02 20.48
CA TRP A 628 -16.90 7.61 21.79
C TRP A 628 -16.21 8.95 22.01
N ASN A 629 -16.91 9.99 22.47
CA ASN A 629 -16.25 11.20 22.97
C ASN A 629 -15.29 11.85 21.96
N ASN A 630 -15.62 11.85 20.67
CA ASN A 630 -14.84 12.53 19.66
C ASN A 630 -15.50 13.88 19.32
N THR A 631 -14.70 14.84 18.87
CA THR A 631 -15.21 16.08 18.28
C THR A 631 -14.94 16.08 16.77
N PHE A 632 -16.02 16.02 15.99
CA PHE A 632 -16.00 16.10 14.53
C PHE A 632 -16.47 17.47 14.07
N VAL A 633 -15.65 18.18 13.29
CA VAL A 633 -15.95 19.57 12.90
C VAL A 633 -15.56 19.84 11.46
N GLY A 634 -16.51 20.29 10.63
CA GLY A 634 -16.16 20.93 9.36
C GLY A 634 -15.49 20.02 8.33
N ASN A 635 -15.68 18.71 8.40
CA ASN A 635 -15.19 17.81 7.35
C ASN A 635 -15.99 18.05 6.07
N ALA A 636 -15.32 18.10 4.92
CA ALA A 636 -15.87 18.62 3.66
C ALA A 636 -17.00 17.76 3.08
N ASN A 637 -17.15 16.54 3.58
CA ASN A 637 -18.31 15.69 3.34
C ASN A 637 -19.02 15.40 4.68
N ARG A 638 -19.18 14.12 5.06
CA ARG A 638 -19.80 13.72 6.32
C ARG A 638 -18.79 13.71 7.46
N ASN A 639 -19.20 14.15 8.64
CA ASN A 639 -18.38 13.98 9.85
C ASN A 639 -18.14 12.50 10.18
N ILE A 640 -19.19 11.67 10.11
CA ILE A 640 -19.10 10.22 10.27
C ILE A 640 -19.87 9.57 9.12
N SER A 641 -19.26 8.62 8.44
CA SER A 641 -19.89 7.78 7.41
C SER A 641 -19.74 6.32 7.81
N ILE A 642 -20.85 5.59 7.86
CA ILE A 642 -20.89 4.14 8.13
C ILE A 642 -21.45 3.47 6.88
N GLY A 643 -20.62 2.64 6.24
CA GLY A 643 -20.86 2.09 4.92
C GLY A 643 -20.63 0.59 4.83
N GLN A 644 -21.48 -0.10 4.09
CA GLN A 644 -21.24 -1.48 3.64
C GLN A 644 -21.23 -1.52 2.11
N ASP A 645 -20.27 -2.22 1.51
CA ASP A 645 -20.26 -2.56 0.09
C ASP A 645 -20.29 -4.09 -0.12
N ALA A 646 -20.18 -4.53 -1.36
CA ALA A 646 -20.34 -5.93 -1.74
C ALA A 646 -19.22 -6.87 -1.26
N ARG A 647 -18.07 -6.35 -0.82
CA ARG A 647 -16.92 -7.15 -0.37
C ARG A 647 -17.29 -7.96 0.86
N SER A 648 -16.80 -9.20 0.91
CA SER A 648 -17.04 -10.15 2.00
C SER A 648 -15.80 -10.99 2.22
N ALA A 649 -15.44 -11.22 3.49
CA ALA A 649 -14.32 -12.08 3.85
C ALA A 649 -14.64 -13.57 3.60
N SER A 650 -15.90 -13.93 3.34
CA SER A 650 -16.28 -15.30 2.99
C SER A 650 -15.66 -15.77 1.67
N ASP A 651 -15.32 -14.84 0.77
CA ASP A 651 -14.50 -15.16 -0.40
C ASP A 651 -13.02 -15.05 -0.01
N PRO A 652 -12.30 -16.18 0.15
CA PRO A 652 -10.87 -16.13 0.46
C PRO A 652 -10.06 -15.47 -0.66
N ASN A 653 -10.57 -15.38 -1.89
CA ASN A 653 -9.84 -14.82 -3.02
C ASN A 653 -9.95 -13.29 -3.14
N ALA A 654 -10.87 -12.67 -2.39
CA ALA A 654 -10.98 -11.22 -2.36
C ALA A 654 -9.68 -10.57 -1.87
N ALA A 655 -9.33 -9.40 -2.42
CA ALA A 655 -8.18 -8.65 -1.95
C ALA A 655 -8.45 -8.09 -0.53
N GLY A 656 -7.41 -7.99 0.30
CA GLY A 656 -7.49 -7.43 1.64
C GLY A 656 -7.48 -8.44 2.80
N HIS A 657 -7.41 -9.74 2.51
CA HIS A 657 -7.23 -10.75 3.56
C HIS A 657 -5.87 -10.64 4.23
N ASP A 658 -5.82 -10.86 5.54
CA ASP A 658 -4.58 -11.28 6.20
C ASP A 658 -4.26 -12.72 5.75
N PRO A 659 -3.13 -12.96 5.07
CA PRO A 659 -2.74 -14.31 4.64
C PRO A 659 -2.70 -15.33 5.78
N ARG A 660 -2.49 -14.89 7.03
CA ARG A 660 -2.38 -15.75 8.22
C ARG A 660 -3.73 -16.33 8.65
N THR A 661 -4.84 -15.64 8.35
CA THR A 661 -6.19 -16.01 8.79
C THR A 661 -7.18 -16.13 7.62
N ARG A 662 -6.69 -16.16 6.38
CA ARG A 662 -7.49 -16.12 5.15
C ARG A 662 -8.68 -17.08 5.08
N TYR A 663 -8.52 -18.30 5.58
CA TYR A 663 -9.57 -19.35 5.54
C TYR A 663 -10.45 -19.39 6.80
N ALA A 664 -10.11 -18.59 7.81
CA ALA A 664 -10.85 -18.40 9.04
C ALA A 664 -10.71 -16.93 9.47
N PRO A 665 -11.27 -15.99 8.68
CA PRO A 665 -10.96 -14.57 8.83
C PRO A 665 -11.45 -14.03 10.17
N LEU A 666 -10.57 -13.28 10.85
CA LEU A 666 -10.92 -12.62 12.11
C LEU A 666 -11.78 -11.37 11.90
N ALA A 667 -11.72 -10.77 10.71
CA ALA A 667 -12.61 -9.71 10.26
C ALA A 667 -13.54 -10.27 9.16
N PRO A 668 -14.87 -10.31 9.37
CA PRO A 668 -15.82 -10.82 8.39
C PRO A 668 -16.09 -9.84 7.24
N TRP A 669 -15.62 -8.61 7.36
CA TRP A 669 -15.91 -7.48 6.47
C TRP A 669 -17.39 -7.10 6.41
N THR A 670 -18.03 -7.13 7.58
CA THR A 670 -19.45 -6.80 7.76
C THR A 670 -19.59 -5.71 8.79
N VAL A 671 -20.25 -4.62 8.44
CA VAL A 671 -20.63 -3.59 9.41
C VAL A 671 -21.74 -4.13 10.31
N ARG A 672 -21.45 -4.19 11.60
CA ARG A 672 -22.38 -4.63 12.66
C ARG A 672 -21.90 -4.14 14.01
N ASN A 673 -22.80 -4.06 14.99
CA ASN A 673 -22.50 -3.71 16.37
C ASN A 673 -21.73 -2.37 16.51
N THR A 674 -21.97 -1.44 15.59
CA THR A 674 -21.38 -0.10 15.69
C THR A 674 -22.07 0.67 16.80
N VAL A 675 -21.30 1.35 17.65
CA VAL A 675 -21.78 2.19 18.75
C VAL A 675 -21.27 3.61 18.56
N VAL A 676 -22.14 4.61 18.68
CA VAL A 676 -21.81 6.04 18.54
C VAL A 676 -22.35 6.82 19.72
N SER A 677 -21.47 7.24 20.64
CA SER A 677 -21.89 7.90 21.87
C SER A 677 -21.01 9.06 22.31
N ASN A 678 -21.60 10.04 22.99
CA ASN A 678 -20.90 11.17 23.60
C ASN A 678 -20.09 12.04 22.61
N ASN A 679 -20.36 11.96 21.31
CA ASN A 679 -19.61 12.74 20.32
C ASN A 679 -20.20 14.14 20.16
N VAL A 680 -19.35 15.09 19.78
CA VAL A 680 -19.77 16.39 19.23
C VAL A 680 -19.63 16.29 17.71
N ILE A 681 -20.73 16.47 16.99
CA ILE A 681 -20.82 16.38 15.53
C ILE A 681 -21.32 17.72 15.02
N ALA A 682 -20.38 18.57 14.60
CA ALA A 682 -20.65 19.96 14.28
C ALA A 682 -20.21 20.31 12.85
N GLU A 683 -20.92 21.25 12.23
CA GLU A 683 -20.49 21.89 10.97
C GLU A 683 -20.22 20.90 9.82
N SER A 684 -20.96 19.78 9.76
CA SER A 684 -20.78 18.83 8.65
C SER A 684 -21.14 19.49 7.32
N ALA A 685 -20.29 19.39 6.30
CA ALA A 685 -20.56 19.96 4.97
C ALA A 685 -21.32 19.02 4.00
N GLY A 686 -21.50 17.76 4.41
CA GLY A 686 -22.17 16.72 3.63
C GLY A 686 -23.69 16.81 3.66
N ASN A 687 -24.36 15.66 3.49
CA ASN A 687 -25.82 15.59 3.36
C ASN A 687 -26.59 15.07 4.59
N CYS A 688 -25.90 14.53 5.60
CA CYS A 688 -26.50 14.05 6.84
C CYS A 688 -25.57 14.22 8.05
N LEU A 689 -26.14 14.21 9.27
CA LEU A 689 -25.40 14.19 10.54
C LEU A 689 -25.18 12.76 11.05
N VAL A 690 -26.17 11.89 10.86
CA VAL A 690 -26.09 10.44 11.08
C VAL A 690 -26.20 9.73 9.72
N CYS A 691 -25.12 9.11 9.25
CA CYS A 691 -25.04 8.58 7.90
C CYS A 691 -24.71 7.10 7.89
N VAL A 692 -25.72 6.24 7.73
CA VAL A 692 -25.61 4.78 7.67
C VAL A 692 -26.16 4.28 6.34
N GLN A 693 -25.29 3.79 5.48
CA GLN A 693 -25.64 3.36 4.13
C GLN A 693 -25.12 1.96 3.84
N ASP A 694 -25.92 1.16 3.15
CA ASP A 694 -25.50 -0.14 2.66
C ASP A 694 -25.67 -0.19 1.14
N TYR A 695 -24.55 -0.16 0.44
CA TYR A 695 -24.48 -0.28 -1.01
C TYR A 695 -24.56 -1.73 -1.48
N SER A 696 -24.44 -2.71 -0.57
CA SER A 696 -24.63 -4.13 -0.88
C SER A 696 -26.10 -4.57 -0.90
N LEU A 697 -26.99 -3.75 -0.32
CA LEU A 697 -28.44 -4.01 -0.18
C LEU A 697 -28.77 -5.27 0.64
N ARG A 698 -27.96 -5.60 1.64
CA ARG A 698 -28.09 -6.78 2.50
C ARG A 698 -28.49 -6.44 3.93
N PHE A 699 -28.10 -5.27 4.44
CA PHE A 699 -28.21 -4.90 5.83
C PHE A 699 -28.98 -3.59 6.01
N THR A 700 -29.97 -3.64 6.88
CA THR A 700 -30.65 -2.46 7.40
C THR A 700 -29.74 -1.70 8.36
N GLY A 701 -30.01 -0.40 8.58
CA GLY A 701 -29.22 0.38 9.53
C GLY A 701 -29.26 -0.22 10.95
N ALA A 702 -30.37 -0.83 11.36
CA ALA A 702 -30.52 -1.48 12.66
C ALA A 702 -29.66 -2.75 12.83
N GLN A 703 -29.28 -3.41 11.73
CA GLN A 703 -28.32 -4.53 11.76
C GLN A 703 -26.87 -4.04 11.82
N MET A 704 -26.60 -2.86 11.24
CA MET A 704 -25.26 -2.28 11.17
C MET A 704 -24.85 -1.56 12.47
N VAL A 705 -25.80 -0.89 13.11
CA VAL A 705 -25.57 -0.03 14.29
C VAL A 705 -26.42 -0.53 15.45
N SER A 706 -25.76 -0.85 16.57
CA SER A 706 -26.43 -1.36 17.77
C SER A 706 -26.89 -0.25 18.71
N SER A 707 -26.19 0.90 18.74
CA SER A 707 -26.57 2.02 19.58
C SER A 707 -26.02 3.35 19.06
N ILE A 708 -26.86 4.38 19.10
CA ILE A 708 -26.47 5.78 18.99
C ILE A 708 -27.16 6.50 20.14
N ASP A 709 -26.41 7.17 21.02
CA ASP A 709 -26.99 7.90 22.15
C ASP A 709 -26.04 8.93 22.78
N GLY A 710 -26.62 9.95 23.42
CA GLY A 710 -25.89 10.97 24.17
C GLY A 710 -24.94 11.83 23.33
N ASN A 711 -25.21 12.02 22.05
CA ASN A 711 -24.40 12.85 21.16
C ASN A 711 -24.94 14.30 21.11
N LEU A 712 -24.07 15.25 20.76
CA LEU A 712 -24.47 16.61 20.39
C LEU A 712 -24.30 16.80 18.88
N TYR A 713 -25.41 17.05 18.22
CA TYR A 713 -25.48 17.37 16.80
C TYR A 713 -25.62 18.87 16.60
N HIS A 714 -24.89 19.41 15.61
CA HIS A 714 -24.96 20.81 15.27
C HIS A 714 -24.94 21.01 13.75
N ARG A 715 -25.84 21.88 13.27
CA ARG A 715 -25.84 22.41 11.90
C ARG A 715 -25.76 23.93 11.92
N THR A 716 -25.01 24.49 10.97
CA THR A 716 -24.76 25.94 10.89
C THR A 716 -25.98 26.73 10.43
N ALA A 717 -26.87 26.09 9.68
CA ALA A 717 -28.14 26.66 9.23
C ALA A 717 -29.15 25.54 8.96
N PRO A 718 -30.46 25.85 8.94
CA PRO A 718 -31.48 24.92 8.46
C PRO A 718 -31.09 24.36 7.09
N GLY A 719 -31.00 23.04 6.99
CA GLY A 719 -30.68 22.37 5.74
C GLY A 719 -29.18 22.20 5.43
N THR A 720 -28.26 22.54 6.34
CA THR A 720 -26.80 22.40 6.13
C THR A 720 -26.14 21.58 7.26
N PRO A 721 -26.23 20.24 7.25
CA PRO A 721 -26.75 19.39 6.17
C PRO A 721 -28.28 19.26 6.13
N ARG A 722 -28.82 18.84 4.96
CA ARG A 722 -30.28 18.77 4.71
C ARG A 722 -30.98 17.80 5.62
N TRP A 723 -30.42 16.61 5.78
CA TRP A 723 -31.01 15.55 6.59
C TRP A 723 -30.33 15.50 7.94
N PHE A 724 -31.11 15.22 8.98
CA PHE A 724 -30.54 14.79 10.25
C PHE A 724 -29.89 13.40 10.08
N SER A 725 -30.63 12.46 9.47
CA SER A 725 -30.14 11.10 9.25
C SER A 725 -30.40 10.57 7.84
N ALA A 726 -29.50 9.73 7.36
CA ALA A 726 -29.74 8.77 6.29
C ALA A 726 -29.52 7.35 6.84
N TRP A 727 -30.53 6.50 6.76
CA TRP A 727 -30.57 5.17 7.40
C TRP A 727 -30.87 4.07 6.40
N SER A 728 -29.99 3.08 6.30
CA SER A 728 -30.12 1.98 5.34
C SER A 728 -31.43 1.20 5.51
N ARG A 729 -32.06 0.88 4.38
CA ARG A 729 -33.23 -0.01 4.28
C ARG A 729 -32.88 -1.45 3.88
N GLY A 730 -31.58 -1.76 3.73
CA GLY A 730 -31.12 -3.07 3.27
C GLY A 730 -31.73 -3.45 1.91
N ALA A 731 -32.24 -4.68 1.80
CA ALA A 731 -32.80 -5.20 0.55
C ALA A 731 -34.07 -4.48 0.07
N VAL A 732 -34.73 -3.70 0.93
CA VAL A 732 -35.99 -3.01 0.57
C VAL A 732 -35.75 -1.91 -0.47
N SER A 733 -34.63 -1.19 -0.39
CA SER A 733 -34.29 -0.16 -1.37
C SER A 733 -32.85 0.29 -1.26
N LYS A 734 -32.29 0.70 -2.41
CA LYS A 734 -31.00 1.36 -2.50
C LYS A 734 -30.96 2.73 -1.84
N ASP A 735 -32.08 3.45 -1.87
CA ASP A 735 -32.14 4.76 -1.23
C ASP A 735 -32.41 4.61 0.27
N PRO A 736 -31.63 5.25 1.15
CA PRO A 736 -31.86 5.19 2.58
C PRO A 736 -33.16 5.92 2.97
N THR A 737 -33.75 5.54 4.11
CA THR A 737 -34.75 6.38 4.76
C THR A 737 -34.06 7.63 5.29
N VAL A 738 -34.62 8.81 5.02
CA VAL A 738 -34.09 10.07 5.54
C VAL A 738 -35.03 10.65 6.58
N ALA A 739 -34.45 11.31 7.59
CA ALA A 739 -35.20 12.07 8.58
C ALA A 739 -34.61 13.47 8.70
N ASP A 740 -35.47 14.47 8.86
CA ASP A 740 -35.10 15.88 8.89
C ASP A 740 -34.79 16.38 10.31
N THR A 741 -35.29 15.67 11.33
CA THR A 741 -35.17 16.05 12.73
C THR A 741 -34.71 14.87 13.58
N LEU A 742 -34.07 15.19 14.71
CA LEU A 742 -33.72 14.22 15.74
C LEU A 742 -34.97 13.45 16.22
N ALA A 743 -36.08 14.14 16.47
CA ALA A 743 -37.32 13.50 16.93
C ALA A 743 -37.86 12.45 15.95
N ALA A 744 -37.83 12.74 14.64
CA ALA A 744 -38.25 11.79 13.61
C ALA A 744 -37.32 10.58 13.53
N PHE A 745 -36.01 10.81 13.62
CA PHE A 745 -35.02 9.72 13.67
C PHE A 745 -35.20 8.83 14.91
N THR A 746 -35.37 9.43 16.08
CA THR A 746 -35.62 8.72 17.35
C THR A 746 -36.92 7.94 17.31
N ALA A 747 -37.99 8.50 16.75
CA ALA A 747 -39.27 7.79 16.61
C ALA A 747 -39.13 6.57 15.67
N ALA A 748 -38.39 6.71 14.57
CA ALA A 748 -38.21 5.65 13.58
C ALA A 748 -37.27 4.51 14.03
N THR A 749 -36.26 4.83 14.85
CA THR A 749 -35.18 3.88 15.17
C THR A 749 -35.09 3.51 16.65
N GLY A 750 -35.66 4.32 17.54
CA GLY A 750 -35.48 4.20 18.99
C GLY A 750 -34.13 4.69 19.53
N HIS A 751 -33.22 5.15 18.66
CA HIS A 751 -31.91 5.68 19.04
C HIS A 751 -31.94 7.17 19.43
N ASP A 752 -30.83 7.67 19.98
CA ASP A 752 -30.56 9.08 20.28
C ASP A 752 -31.55 9.76 21.24
N ARG A 753 -32.15 9.00 22.16
CA ARG A 753 -33.13 9.54 23.12
C ARG A 753 -32.55 10.60 24.06
N ARG A 754 -31.26 10.54 24.34
CA ARG A 754 -30.56 11.53 25.19
C ARG A 754 -29.80 12.56 24.36
N SER A 755 -29.72 12.40 23.04
CA SER A 755 -28.94 13.31 22.21
C SER A 755 -29.57 14.69 22.10
N GLN A 756 -28.74 15.67 21.79
CA GLN A 756 -29.15 17.06 21.58
C GLN A 756 -28.88 17.47 20.14
N PHE A 757 -29.71 18.36 19.61
CA PHE A 757 -29.56 18.91 18.27
C PHE A 757 -29.68 20.44 18.31
N VAL A 758 -28.67 21.13 17.77
CA VAL A 758 -28.53 22.58 17.86
C VAL A 758 -28.42 23.25 16.49
N GLU A 759 -29.20 24.32 16.39
CA GLU A 759 -29.35 25.31 15.33
C GLU A 759 -28.34 26.47 15.33
N GLY A 760 -27.57 26.72 14.26
CA GLY A 760 -27.02 28.06 14.02
C GLY A 760 -25.58 28.28 14.49
N ALA A 761 -25.40 28.99 15.61
CA ALA A 761 -24.07 29.38 16.09
C ALA A 761 -23.24 28.15 16.45
N SER A 762 -21.94 28.21 16.12
CA SER A 762 -21.03 27.09 16.39
C SER A 762 -21.05 26.67 17.85
N VAL A 763 -21.01 25.36 18.07
CA VAL A 763 -20.98 24.75 19.40
C VAL A 763 -19.55 24.51 19.90
N VAL A 764 -18.54 24.81 19.07
CA VAL A 764 -17.11 24.64 19.42
C VAL A 764 -16.35 25.95 19.34
N ASN A 765 -15.23 26.05 20.05
CA ASN A 765 -14.28 27.16 19.93
C ASN A 765 -13.31 26.96 18.73
N GLY A 766 -12.35 27.88 18.54
CA GLY A 766 -11.33 27.79 17.49
C GLY A 766 -10.36 26.62 17.61
N GLU A 767 -10.35 25.91 18.74
CA GLU A 767 -9.56 24.71 19.01
C GLU A 767 -10.40 23.44 18.89
N PHE A 768 -11.62 23.54 18.37
CA PHE A 768 -12.58 22.44 18.24
C PHE A 768 -13.06 21.85 19.57
N MET A 769 -12.92 22.59 20.67
CA MET A 769 -13.42 22.20 21.99
C MET A 769 -14.87 22.67 22.18
N LEU A 770 -15.70 21.83 22.81
CA LEU A 770 -17.10 22.17 23.11
C LEU A 770 -17.19 23.42 24.01
N LEU A 771 -18.06 24.35 23.66
CA LEU A 771 -18.32 25.55 24.46
C LEU A 771 -19.11 25.19 25.74
N ALA A 772 -18.64 25.68 26.89
CA ALA A 772 -19.10 25.28 28.24
C ALA A 772 -20.58 25.55 28.56
N THR A 773 -21.32 26.29 27.73
CA THR A 773 -22.70 26.72 27.99
C THR A 773 -23.77 25.67 27.63
N ARG A 774 -23.41 24.39 27.46
CA ARG A 774 -24.35 23.33 27.04
C ARG A 774 -24.43 22.24 28.11
N ALA A 775 -25.64 21.96 28.60
CA ALA A 775 -25.88 20.88 29.55
C ALA A 775 -25.57 19.52 28.89
N SER A 776 -24.63 18.75 29.47
CA SER A 776 -24.26 17.45 28.91
C SER A 776 -25.40 16.45 29.03
N ALA A 777 -25.76 15.82 27.91
CA ALA A 777 -26.66 14.68 27.88
C ALA A 777 -25.90 13.36 27.59
N GLY A 778 -24.60 13.34 27.91
CA GLY A 778 -23.75 12.19 27.72
C GLY A 778 -24.17 10.99 28.57
N VAL A 779 -23.81 9.81 28.09
CA VAL A 779 -24.00 8.53 28.77
C VAL A 779 -22.70 8.10 29.48
N PRO A 780 -22.77 7.26 30.53
CA PRO A 780 -21.59 6.78 31.24
C PRO A 780 -20.60 6.06 30.31
N VAL A 781 -19.34 6.50 30.30
CA VAL A 781 -18.25 5.89 29.53
C VAL A 781 -17.96 4.47 30.06
N PRO A 782 -18.03 3.43 29.20
CA PRO A 782 -17.72 2.05 29.57
C PRO A 782 -16.26 1.84 29.97
N ALA A 783 -16.01 0.84 30.82
CA ALA A 783 -14.69 0.51 31.34
C ALA A 783 -13.68 0.15 30.24
N ASP A 784 -14.11 -0.49 29.16
CA ASP A 784 -13.24 -0.89 28.06
C ASP A 784 -12.84 0.29 27.15
N ILE A 785 -13.63 1.36 27.11
CA ILE A 785 -13.26 2.62 26.45
C ILE A 785 -12.29 3.41 27.34
N ALA A 786 -12.59 3.49 28.64
CA ALA A 786 -11.74 4.18 29.60
C ALA A 786 -10.36 3.52 29.75
N SER A 787 -10.25 2.20 29.64
CA SER A 787 -8.98 1.47 29.80
C SER A 787 -7.94 1.77 28.73
N VAL A 788 -8.35 2.31 27.58
CA VAL A 788 -7.48 2.64 26.45
C VAL A 788 -7.49 4.13 26.10
N SER A 789 -8.13 4.98 26.90
CA SER A 789 -8.25 6.43 26.65
C SER A 789 -8.05 7.23 27.94
N ARG A 790 -8.09 8.57 27.84
CA ARG A 790 -8.10 9.47 29.01
C ARG A 790 -9.51 9.78 29.54
N LEU A 791 -10.52 9.04 29.07
CA LEU A 791 -11.89 9.22 29.53
C LEU A 791 -12.08 8.51 30.87
N PRO A 792 -12.68 9.17 31.87
CA PRO A 792 -12.92 8.52 33.16
C PRO A 792 -14.03 7.48 33.01
N VAL A 793 -13.89 6.34 33.68
CA VAL A 793 -14.97 5.35 33.81
C VAL A 793 -16.20 6.04 34.39
N ASN A 794 -17.37 5.79 33.81
CA ASN A 794 -18.64 6.46 34.15
C ASN A 794 -18.68 7.98 33.92
N GLY A 795 -17.66 8.57 33.30
CA GLY A 795 -17.71 9.94 32.82
C GLY A 795 -18.83 10.12 31.79
N ALA A 796 -19.40 11.32 31.72
CA ALA A 796 -20.50 11.63 30.81
C ALA A 796 -20.27 12.96 30.07
N SER A 797 -19.01 13.39 29.92
CA SER A 797 -18.67 14.56 29.10
C SER A 797 -18.93 14.28 27.62
N LEU A 798 -19.12 15.32 26.82
CA LEU A 798 -19.23 15.23 25.36
C LEU A 798 -17.93 15.67 24.69
N GLY A 799 -17.66 15.09 23.53
CA GLY A 799 -16.53 15.46 22.69
C GLY A 799 -15.18 15.07 23.27
N ALA A 800 -14.15 15.47 22.53
CA ALA A 800 -12.76 15.29 22.90
C ALA A 800 -12.40 16.13 24.13
N ARG A 801 -11.47 15.66 24.96
CA ARG A 801 -10.96 16.39 26.14
C ARG A 801 -9.79 17.30 25.77
N GLN A 802 -9.63 18.41 26.50
CA GLN A 802 -8.37 19.17 26.47
C GLN A 802 -7.22 18.34 27.03
N ARG A 803 -5.99 18.72 26.68
CA ARG A 803 -4.76 18.05 27.12
C ARG A 803 -3.70 19.03 27.54
#